data_AF-A0A1D8NZR1-F1
#
_entry.id   AF-A0A1D8NZR1-F1
#
_cell.length_a   1.000
_cell.length_b   1.000
_cell.length_c   1.000
_cell.angle_alpha   90.00
_cell.angle_beta   90.00
_cell.angle_gamma   90.00
#
_symmetry.space_group_name_H-M   'P 1'
#
loop_
_entity.id
_entity.type
_entity.pdbx_description
1 polymer ?
#
loop_
_entity_poly.entity_id
_entity_poly.type
_entity_poly.pdbx_seq_one_letter_code
_entity_poly.pdbx_strand_id
1 'polypeptide(L)'
;MRTSSPPRTQLSRLRQVTLSATVSAALALLLSACGGGGVGDNSGTDLGKAAGSSTAAAALSPSETTQVQAEGAALNTEELNDALAEAKSLSADTALVAGQVAPLAAYQSGQVAQKAAAVQLPVYRFFNTRTRTHFYTSNVSERDSVKANLAFMNYEGLAFFAASEPSPGLKPVFRLLNTRFGTHFYTISERERETIQEQLPDTQLEGVAYYASPVAGTGFKPLYRFFSPRAGSYFGYHFYSASDTERQHLRDTASSTYIYEGVGYYVLTGDCALVNSTTQQATPNACFLANNAAEVSVTLPLSADLAVGDTLKVSGLGAGGWRISQNANQRVQTTLPGALPFVWTARESIRTWDSVASSADGNKLVAVSGTASGQIYTSSNAGADWTASSGPTGNWTSVASSADGNQLVAVSGTASGQIYTSSDAGANWTASSGPTGAWRSVASSADGNKLIAAAYNGQIYTSSDAGLTWTDRGLGAQWYSVASSADGNKLVALVWGGEIFTSSNAGVTWADRGNTHNWSSVASSADGNKLVAVDIGYGASSPGQIHTSSDAGANWTASGPTGFWSSVASSADGNRLVAAGYNGQIYTSSDSGANWTARENNRSWYSVASSADGNKLVAVANGDQIYTAQTSTAPGVSGFLHGEAGSVIELRYLGNGVFELVNASGTVGVGQLPP
;
A
#
# COMPACT_ATOMS: atom_id res chain seq x y z
N MET A 1 50.47 43.31 18.83
CA MET A 1 50.79 44.62 18.20
C MET A 1 49.61 45.04 17.31
N ARG A 2 49.50 46.33 16.97
CA ARG A 2 48.62 47.02 15.97
C ARG A 2 48.01 46.10 14.88
N THR A 3 46.78 46.24 14.34
CA THR A 3 45.71 47.29 14.34
C THR A 3 44.40 46.62 13.82
N SER A 4 43.19 47.18 13.63
CA SER A 4 42.55 48.53 13.75
C SER A 4 41.00 48.42 13.79
N SER A 5 40.28 49.54 13.87
CA SER A 5 38.81 49.71 13.65
C SER A 5 38.58 51.02 12.84
N PRO A 6 37.36 51.50 12.52
CA PRO A 6 36.05 50.90 12.18
C PRO A 6 35.61 51.39 10.75
N PRO A 7 34.35 51.70 10.31
CA PRO A 7 33.17 52.35 10.95
C PRO A 7 31.88 51.47 10.93
N ARG A 8 30.89 51.55 11.85
CA ARG A 8 29.97 52.63 12.29
C ARG A 8 29.01 53.21 11.22
N THR A 9 27.76 52.75 11.26
CA THR A 9 26.53 53.51 10.90
C THR A 9 25.48 53.36 12.00
N GLN A 10 24.44 54.21 11.99
CA GLN A 10 23.56 54.50 13.12
C GLN A 10 22.07 54.28 12.81
N LEU A 11 21.25 54.32 13.89
CA LEU A 11 19.77 54.38 13.91
C LEU A 11 19.06 53.04 13.56
N SER A 12 17.88 52.72 14.11
CA SER A 12 16.93 53.50 14.91
C SER A 12 16.27 52.70 16.06
N ARG A 13 15.64 53.41 16.99
CA ARG A 13 14.96 52.87 18.19
C ARG A 13 13.79 51.94 17.84
N LEU A 14 13.78 50.72 18.37
CA LEU A 14 12.56 49.94 18.56
C LEU A 14 11.94 50.32 19.91
N ARG A 15 10.71 50.86 19.88
CA ARG A 15 9.87 50.95 21.09
C ARG A 15 9.29 49.57 21.36
N GLN A 16 9.52 49.05 22.57
CA GLN A 16 8.66 47.99 23.10
C GLN A 16 7.23 48.53 23.19
N VAL A 17 6.28 47.81 22.61
CA VAL A 17 4.86 47.90 22.96
C VAL A 17 4.49 46.55 23.54
N THR A 18 4.47 46.47 24.87
CA THR A 18 3.83 45.39 25.61
C THR A 18 2.32 45.53 25.45
N LEU A 19 1.66 44.55 24.83
CA LEU A 19 0.22 44.36 25.00
C LEU A 19 -0.02 43.27 26.04
N SER A 20 -0.58 43.67 27.18
CA SER A 20 -1.09 42.74 28.19
C SER A 20 -2.43 42.17 27.75
N ALA A 21 -2.65 40.87 27.98
CA ALA A 21 -3.96 40.26 27.81
C ALA A 21 -4.84 40.47 29.04
N THR A 22 -6.13 40.84 28.84
CA THR A 22 -7.28 40.46 29.69
C THR A 22 -8.63 40.82 29.04
N VAL A 23 -9.29 39.82 28.44
CA VAL A 23 -10.72 39.41 28.65
C VAL A 23 -11.67 40.47 29.25
N SER A 24 -12.81 40.87 28.63
CA SER A 24 -14.04 40.04 28.55
C SER A 24 -15.19 40.63 27.69
N ALA A 25 -16.17 39.76 27.39
CA ALA A 25 -17.26 39.85 26.41
C ALA A 25 -18.46 40.82 26.65
N ALA A 26 -19.11 41.23 25.54
CA ALA A 26 -20.58 41.28 25.27
C ALA A 26 -20.90 42.19 24.05
N LEU A 27 -21.99 42.07 23.27
CA LEU A 27 -22.86 40.94 22.87
C LEU A 27 -23.73 41.41 21.67
N ALA A 28 -23.77 40.61 20.59
CA ALA A 28 -24.81 40.45 19.54
C ALA A 28 -25.53 41.63 18.82
N LEU A 29 -25.79 41.36 17.53
CA LEU A 29 -26.89 41.85 16.67
C LEU A 29 -26.91 43.34 16.24
N LEU A 30 -26.82 43.56 14.92
CA LEU A 30 -27.74 44.44 14.18
C LEU A 30 -27.59 44.24 12.65
N LEU A 31 -28.67 43.79 11.99
CA LEU A 31 -28.81 43.89 10.52
C LEU A 31 -30.28 43.76 10.11
N SER A 32 -31.01 44.89 10.15
CA SER A 32 -32.26 45.05 9.38
C SER A 32 -32.68 46.51 9.25
N ALA A 33 -32.71 46.99 8.00
CA ALA A 33 -33.53 48.09 7.46
C ALA A 33 -33.47 49.50 8.12
N CYS A 34 -32.93 50.45 7.36
CA CYS A 34 -33.37 51.85 7.43
C CYS A 34 -34.83 51.98 6.95
N GLY A 35 -35.63 52.86 7.58
CA GLY A 35 -36.92 53.27 7.04
C GLY A 35 -37.79 54.06 8.02
N GLY A 36 -37.99 55.36 7.76
CA GLY A 36 -38.97 56.21 8.45
C GLY A 36 -38.37 57.36 9.25
N GLY A 37 -38.48 58.59 8.74
CA GLY A 37 -38.00 59.81 9.40
C GLY A 37 -39.07 60.54 10.24
N GLY A 38 -38.62 61.51 11.03
CA GLY A 38 -39.43 62.46 11.81
C GLY A 38 -38.64 63.77 12.03
N VAL A 39 -39.33 64.91 12.09
CA VAL A 39 -38.76 66.27 11.91
C VAL A 39 -38.53 67.01 13.24
N GLY A 40 -37.52 67.89 13.28
CA GLY A 40 -37.30 68.96 14.28
C GLY A 40 -35.96 68.80 15.02
N ASP A 41 -34.98 69.71 14.97
CA ASP A 41 -35.11 71.17 15.13
C ASP A 41 -33.96 71.99 14.49
N ASN A 42 -34.17 73.30 14.38
CA ASN A 42 -33.23 74.29 13.84
C ASN A 42 -32.25 74.85 14.89
N SER A 43 -30.97 75.02 14.53
CA SER A 43 -30.26 76.33 14.50
C SER A 43 -28.73 76.17 14.38
N GLY A 44 -28.06 77.07 13.63
CA GLY A 44 -26.58 77.20 13.65
C GLY A 44 -25.87 77.18 12.29
N THR A 45 -25.99 78.27 11.53
CA THR A 45 -24.98 78.70 10.52
C THR A 45 -23.65 79.06 11.23
N ASP A 46 -22.44 79.07 10.66
CA ASP A 46 -21.99 79.27 9.28
C ASP A 46 -20.52 78.78 9.07
N LEU A 47 -20.11 78.67 7.80
CA LEU A 47 -18.76 78.56 7.19
C LEU A 47 -18.08 77.17 7.24
N GLY A 48 -17.45 76.63 6.19
CA GLY A 48 -17.10 77.17 4.88
C GLY A 48 -16.10 76.26 4.14
N LYS A 49 -16.60 75.49 3.17
CA LYS A 49 -15.90 74.83 2.02
C LYS A 49 -14.40 74.46 2.13
N ALA A 50 -14.13 73.15 2.13
CA ALA A 50 -13.11 72.56 1.28
C ALA A 50 -13.63 71.22 0.73
N ALA A 51 -13.99 71.18 -0.56
CA ALA A 51 -14.59 69.99 -1.18
C ALA A 51 -13.52 69.03 -1.69
N GLY A 52 -13.35 67.89 -1.01
CA GLY A 52 -12.71 66.70 -1.56
C GLY A 52 -13.79 65.74 -2.06
N SER A 53 -13.84 65.50 -3.36
CA SER A 53 -14.84 64.63 -3.99
C SER A 53 -14.61 63.15 -3.63
N SER A 54 -15.39 62.61 -2.69
CA SER A 54 -15.53 61.14 -2.53
C SER A 54 -16.68 60.63 -3.40
N THR A 55 -16.39 60.37 -4.68
CA THR A 55 -17.25 59.48 -5.49
C THR A 55 -17.18 58.10 -4.87
N ALA A 56 -18.32 57.55 -4.44
CA ALA A 56 -18.41 56.14 -4.08
C ALA A 56 -17.94 55.30 -5.28
N ALA A 57 -16.98 54.40 -5.07
CA ALA A 57 -16.50 53.52 -6.13
C ALA A 57 -17.68 52.70 -6.69
N ALA A 58 -17.82 52.68 -8.02
CA ALA A 58 -18.85 51.88 -8.66
C ALA A 58 -18.60 50.39 -8.38
N ALA A 59 -19.65 49.64 -8.06
CA ALA A 59 -19.54 48.21 -7.86
C ALA A 59 -19.14 47.51 -9.17
N LEU A 60 -18.10 46.67 -9.12
CA LEU A 60 -17.62 45.90 -10.27
C LEU A 60 -18.72 45.01 -10.87
N SER A 61 -18.66 44.82 -12.18
CA SER A 61 -19.49 43.85 -12.90
C SER A 61 -19.13 42.40 -12.54
N PRO A 62 -20.03 41.43 -12.78
CA PRO A 62 -19.74 40.01 -12.57
C PRO A 62 -18.47 39.51 -13.29
N SER A 63 -18.22 40.04 -14.49
CA SER A 63 -17.04 39.73 -15.30
C SER A 63 -15.76 40.28 -14.70
N GLU A 64 -15.77 41.53 -14.21
CA GLU A 64 -14.60 42.13 -13.54
C GLU A 64 -14.29 41.40 -12.23
N THR A 65 -15.30 41.11 -11.39
CA THR A 65 -15.10 40.28 -10.19
C THR A 65 -14.52 38.90 -10.53
N THR A 66 -14.95 38.28 -11.63
CA THR A 66 -14.42 36.98 -12.08
C THR A 66 -12.96 37.08 -12.54
N GLN A 67 -12.61 38.17 -13.23
CA GLN A 67 -11.24 38.45 -13.66
C GLN A 67 -10.31 38.65 -12.46
N VAL A 68 -10.70 39.45 -11.46
CA VAL A 68 -9.90 39.68 -10.23
C VAL A 68 -9.60 38.37 -9.49
N GLN A 69 -10.55 37.43 -9.44
CA GLN A 69 -10.32 36.11 -8.82
C GLN A 69 -9.36 35.24 -9.64
N ALA A 70 -9.46 35.27 -10.97
CA ALA A 70 -8.53 34.54 -11.85
C ALA A 70 -7.11 35.12 -11.80
N GLU A 71 -6.96 36.45 -11.71
CA GLU A 71 -5.69 37.12 -11.47
C GLU A 71 -5.12 36.77 -10.08
N GLY A 72 -5.97 36.71 -9.05
CA GLY A 72 -5.61 36.21 -7.72
C GLY A 72 -5.05 34.78 -7.73
N ALA A 73 -5.71 33.86 -8.43
CA ALA A 73 -5.25 32.48 -8.59
C ALA A 73 -3.89 32.37 -9.29
N ALA A 74 -3.63 33.24 -10.28
CA ALA A 74 -2.34 33.34 -10.93
C ALA A 74 -1.25 33.85 -9.96
N LEU A 75 -1.53 34.90 -9.18
CA LEU A 75 -0.62 35.44 -8.15
C LEU A 75 -0.30 34.41 -7.06
N ASN A 76 -1.30 33.64 -6.61
CA ASN A 76 -1.08 32.55 -5.66
C ASN A 76 -0.16 31.47 -6.25
N THR A 77 -0.39 31.07 -7.49
CA THR A 77 0.47 30.11 -8.21
C THR A 77 1.89 30.64 -8.37
N GLU A 78 2.05 31.92 -8.66
CA GLU A 78 3.35 32.59 -8.78
C GLU A 78 4.11 32.55 -7.44
N GLU A 79 3.48 32.94 -6.32
CA GLU A 79 4.15 32.96 -5.01
C GLU A 79 4.52 31.57 -4.47
N LEU A 80 3.76 30.51 -4.80
CA LEU A 80 4.16 29.13 -4.50
C LEU A 80 5.40 28.72 -5.32
N ASN A 81 5.49 29.15 -6.58
CA ASN A 81 6.65 28.90 -7.43
C ASN A 81 7.89 29.70 -6.99
N ASP A 82 7.71 30.95 -6.58
CA ASP A 82 8.76 31.80 -6.01
C ASP A 82 9.31 31.20 -4.71
N ALA A 83 8.44 30.76 -3.80
CA ALA A 83 8.86 30.08 -2.58
C ALA A 83 9.60 28.75 -2.87
N LEU A 84 9.19 28.01 -3.90
CA LEU A 84 9.90 26.80 -4.34
C LEU A 84 11.26 27.14 -4.98
N ALA A 85 11.38 28.25 -5.68
CA ALA A 85 12.64 28.73 -6.24
C ALA A 85 13.60 29.23 -5.14
N GLU A 86 13.09 29.98 -4.16
CA GLU A 86 13.84 30.38 -2.96
C GLU A 86 14.35 29.13 -2.21
N ALA A 87 13.48 28.17 -1.91
CA ALA A 87 13.86 26.92 -1.23
C ALA A 87 14.96 26.13 -1.97
N LYS A 88 14.95 26.13 -3.31
CA LYS A 88 16.00 25.51 -4.14
C LYS A 88 17.33 26.27 -4.13
N SER A 89 17.32 27.56 -3.84
CA SER A 89 18.51 28.42 -3.84
C SER A 89 19.28 28.39 -2.51
N LEU A 90 18.62 28.02 -1.42
CA LEU A 90 19.19 27.98 -0.07
C LEU A 90 20.05 26.73 0.16
N SER A 91 21.14 26.87 0.91
CA SER A 91 21.98 25.75 1.34
C SER A 91 21.23 24.84 2.34
N ALA A 92 21.53 23.54 2.35
CA ALA A 92 20.96 22.62 3.33
C ALA A 92 21.27 23.01 4.79
N ASP A 93 22.40 23.69 5.02
CA ASP A 93 22.83 24.18 6.34
C ASP A 93 22.18 25.51 6.76
N THR A 94 21.29 26.08 5.93
CA THR A 94 20.62 27.35 6.24
C THR A 94 19.74 27.21 7.49
N ALA A 95 19.94 28.12 8.45
CA ALA A 95 19.20 28.13 9.71
C ALA A 95 17.69 28.27 9.49
N LEU A 96 16.90 27.43 10.19
CA LEU A 96 15.45 27.40 10.09
C LEU A 96 14.81 28.52 10.94
N VAL A 97 14.35 29.59 10.29
CA VAL A 97 13.76 30.78 10.92
C VAL A 97 12.26 30.88 10.62
N ALA A 98 11.45 31.20 11.63
CA ALA A 98 9.99 31.29 11.50
C ALA A 98 9.52 32.36 10.50
N GLY A 99 8.55 32.02 9.65
CA GLY A 99 8.01 32.92 8.61
C GLY A 99 8.88 33.09 7.35
N GLN A 100 10.10 32.54 7.35
CA GLN A 100 10.98 32.47 6.18
C GLN A 100 10.83 31.13 5.47
N VAL A 101 11.13 31.10 4.17
CA VAL A 101 11.21 29.86 3.40
C VAL A 101 12.43 29.06 3.90
N ALA A 102 12.27 27.75 4.02
CA ALA A 102 13.35 26.85 4.42
C ALA A 102 14.13 26.33 3.20
N PRO A 103 15.36 25.82 3.34
CA PRO A 103 16.00 25.09 2.24
C PRO A 103 15.18 23.86 1.84
N LEU A 104 15.20 23.52 0.55
CA LEU A 104 14.38 22.43 0.00
C LEU A 104 14.61 21.08 0.72
N ALA A 105 15.84 20.83 1.15
CA ALA A 105 16.20 19.65 1.94
C ALA A 105 15.42 19.55 3.27
N ALA A 106 15.06 20.67 3.91
CA ALA A 106 14.28 20.69 5.15
C ALA A 106 12.78 20.40 4.91
N TYR A 107 12.24 20.75 3.74
CA TYR A 107 10.90 20.33 3.32
C TYR A 107 10.89 18.83 2.94
N GLN A 108 11.90 18.37 2.20
CA GLN A 108 12.00 16.98 1.74
C GLN A 108 12.27 15.98 2.87
N SER A 109 13.09 16.34 3.87
CA SER A 109 13.33 15.53 5.06
C SER A 109 12.20 15.57 6.10
N GLY A 110 11.21 16.44 5.93
CA GLY A 110 10.11 16.61 6.88
C GLY A 110 10.45 17.49 8.09
N GLN A 111 11.65 18.07 8.19
CA GLN A 111 12.01 18.99 9.27
C GLN A 111 11.05 20.19 9.39
N VAL A 112 10.56 20.72 8.27
CA VAL A 112 9.54 21.79 8.25
C VAL A 112 8.21 21.29 8.83
N ALA A 113 7.75 20.10 8.41
CA ALA A 113 6.54 19.48 8.97
C ALA A 113 6.71 19.17 10.45
N GLN A 114 7.91 18.81 10.91
CA GLN A 114 8.22 18.59 12.32
C GLN A 114 8.01 19.85 13.16
N LYS A 115 8.50 21.01 12.69
CA LYS A 115 8.28 22.30 13.37
C LYS A 115 6.81 22.71 13.34
N ALA A 116 6.14 22.54 12.21
CA ALA A 116 4.71 22.81 12.07
C ALA A 116 3.84 21.93 12.99
N ALA A 117 4.15 20.65 13.12
CA ALA A 117 3.42 19.69 13.93
C ALA A 117 3.53 19.98 15.44
N ALA A 118 4.65 20.56 15.90
CA ALA A 118 4.85 20.96 17.29
C ALA A 118 3.86 22.05 17.77
N VAL A 119 3.29 22.81 16.83
CA VAL A 119 2.26 23.84 17.06
C VAL A 119 1.00 23.56 16.24
N GLN A 120 0.65 22.28 16.02
CA GLN A 120 -0.50 21.95 15.18
C GLN A 120 -1.84 22.34 15.81
N LEU A 121 -2.77 22.79 14.97
CA LEU A 121 -4.18 22.94 15.29
C LEU A 121 -5.06 22.23 14.24
N PRO A 122 -6.24 21.74 14.64
CA PRO A 122 -7.25 21.22 13.72
C PRO A 122 -7.99 22.35 13.02
N VAL A 123 -8.28 22.19 11.73
CA VAL A 123 -9.18 23.07 10.96
C VAL A 123 -10.45 22.29 10.62
N TYR A 124 -11.60 22.86 10.99
CA TYR A 124 -12.92 22.23 10.87
C TYR A 124 -13.68 22.74 9.65
N ARG A 125 -14.47 21.88 9.00
CA ARG A 125 -15.33 22.23 7.84
C ARG A 125 -16.80 22.26 8.23
N PHE A 126 -17.52 23.24 7.70
CA PHE A 126 -18.98 23.31 7.73
C PHE A 126 -19.52 23.54 6.31
N PHE A 127 -20.62 22.88 5.97
CA PHE A 127 -21.39 23.14 4.75
C PHE A 127 -22.58 24.06 5.03
N ASN A 128 -22.64 25.21 4.36
CA ASN A 128 -23.76 26.14 4.46
C ASN A 128 -24.87 25.72 3.49
N THR A 129 -25.95 25.15 4.04
CA THR A 129 -27.10 24.65 3.29
C THR A 129 -27.88 25.73 2.52
N ARG A 130 -27.77 27.02 2.90
CA ARG A 130 -28.46 28.14 2.24
C ARG A 130 -27.69 28.65 1.03
N THR A 131 -26.37 28.83 1.16
CA THR A 131 -25.51 29.39 0.10
C THR A 131 -24.86 28.32 -0.77
N ARG A 132 -24.82 27.06 -0.32
CA ARG A 132 -24.03 25.94 -0.87
C ARG A 132 -22.52 26.19 -0.88
N THR A 133 -22.04 27.00 0.06
CA THR A 133 -20.62 27.29 0.27
C THR A 133 -20.09 26.59 1.51
N HIS A 134 -18.78 26.54 1.67
CA HIS A 134 -18.15 25.96 2.86
C HIS A 134 -17.57 27.06 3.75
N PHE A 135 -17.46 26.77 5.04
CA PHE A 135 -16.83 27.61 6.06
C PHE A 135 -15.78 26.79 6.80
N TYR A 136 -14.61 27.39 7.05
CA TYR A 136 -13.48 26.72 7.68
C TYR A 136 -12.99 27.52 8.89
N THR A 137 -12.81 26.84 10.03
CA THR A 137 -12.30 27.49 11.24
C THR A 137 -11.33 26.61 12.01
N SER A 138 -10.27 27.23 12.52
CA SER A 138 -9.34 26.67 13.50
C SER A 138 -9.77 26.98 14.95
N ASN A 139 -10.70 27.91 15.14
CA ASN A 139 -11.13 28.39 16.45
C ASN A 139 -12.25 27.50 17.02
N VAL A 140 -11.94 26.79 18.11
CA VAL A 140 -12.85 25.87 18.80
C VAL A 140 -14.12 26.57 19.28
N SER A 141 -14.03 27.79 19.82
CA SER A 141 -15.19 28.56 20.29
C SER A 141 -16.06 29.06 19.13
N GLU A 142 -15.45 29.40 17.99
CA GLU A 142 -16.18 29.76 16.77
C GLU A 142 -16.92 28.54 16.21
N ARG A 143 -16.25 27.39 16.10
CA ARG A 143 -16.84 26.09 15.72
C ARG A 143 -18.06 25.77 16.60
N ASP A 144 -17.91 25.85 17.91
CA ASP A 144 -18.97 25.47 18.85
C ASP A 144 -20.13 26.47 18.83
N SER A 145 -19.85 27.77 18.67
CA SER A 145 -20.88 28.79 18.48
C SER A 145 -21.66 28.61 17.16
N VAL A 146 -20.97 28.34 16.04
CA VAL A 146 -21.61 28.06 14.75
C VAL A 146 -22.50 26.82 14.86
N LYS A 147 -21.99 25.74 15.45
CA LYS A 147 -22.74 24.48 15.65
C LYS A 147 -23.96 24.64 16.56
N ALA A 148 -23.89 25.48 17.60
CA ALA A 148 -24.99 25.72 18.53
C ALA A 148 -26.05 26.68 17.98
N ASN A 149 -25.64 27.72 17.25
CA ASN A 149 -26.50 28.88 16.94
C ASN A 149 -26.94 28.97 15.47
N LEU A 150 -26.25 28.32 14.53
CA LEU A 150 -26.52 28.47 13.08
C LEU A 150 -26.99 27.15 12.46
N ALA A 151 -28.29 26.83 12.62
CA ALA A 151 -28.91 25.59 12.14
C ALA A 151 -28.82 25.33 10.61
N PHE A 152 -28.32 26.28 9.82
CA PHE A 152 -28.05 26.11 8.39
C PHE A 152 -26.59 25.72 8.06
N MET A 153 -25.70 25.70 9.06
CA MET A 153 -24.29 25.30 8.96
C MET A 153 -24.13 23.85 9.43
N ASN A 154 -24.12 22.91 8.49
CA ASN A 154 -23.89 21.50 8.78
C ASN A 154 -22.42 21.28 9.13
N TYR A 155 -22.12 20.80 10.34
CA TYR A 155 -20.76 20.42 10.72
C TYR A 155 -20.33 19.14 10.02
N GLU A 156 -19.28 19.20 9.20
CA GLU A 156 -18.76 18.05 8.45
C GLU A 156 -17.55 17.38 9.13
N GLY A 157 -16.97 18.02 10.15
CA GLY A 157 -15.86 17.45 10.93
C GLY A 157 -14.53 18.16 10.73
N LEU A 158 -13.45 17.40 10.93
CA LEU A 158 -12.07 17.83 10.71
C LEU A 158 -11.77 17.81 9.20
N ALA A 159 -11.24 18.93 8.68
CA ALA A 159 -10.85 19.06 7.29
C ALA A 159 -9.38 18.68 7.06
N PHE A 160 -8.50 19.23 7.90
CA PHE A 160 -7.04 19.07 7.87
C PHE A 160 -6.43 19.65 9.15
N PHE A 161 -5.11 19.53 9.32
CA PHE A 161 -4.35 20.25 10.35
C PHE A 161 -3.48 21.33 9.71
N ALA A 162 -3.23 22.40 10.45
CA ALA A 162 -2.32 23.50 10.10
C ALA A 162 -1.53 23.92 11.35
N ALA A 163 -0.58 24.85 11.24
CA ALA A 163 0.14 25.38 12.40
C ALA A 163 -0.58 26.59 13.01
N SER A 164 -0.58 26.71 14.34
CA SER A 164 -1.19 27.82 15.08
C SER A 164 -0.33 29.08 15.10
N GLU A 165 0.99 28.94 14.93
CA GLU A 165 1.98 29.99 15.10
C GLU A 165 3.00 30.01 13.95
N PRO A 166 3.68 31.15 13.70
CA PRO A 166 4.76 31.23 12.72
C PRO A 166 5.82 30.16 12.99
N SER A 167 6.09 29.30 12.01
CA SER A 167 7.13 28.27 12.08
C SER A 167 8.06 28.35 10.88
N PRO A 168 9.28 27.80 10.96
CA PRO A 168 10.20 27.81 9.83
C PRO A 168 9.62 27.10 8.63
N GLY A 169 9.79 27.68 7.44
CA GLY A 169 9.25 27.16 6.20
C GLY A 169 7.74 27.38 6.00
N LEU A 170 7.02 28.01 6.93
CA LEU A 170 5.59 28.30 6.80
C LEU A 170 5.31 29.78 6.51
N LYS A 171 4.19 30.05 5.84
CA LYS A 171 3.63 31.38 5.60
C LYS A 171 2.23 31.50 6.22
N PRO A 172 1.78 32.71 6.58
CA PRO A 172 0.42 32.94 7.09
C PRO A 172 -0.62 32.64 6.02
N VAL A 173 -1.76 32.06 6.42
CA VAL A 173 -2.97 31.96 5.60
C VAL A 173 -3.96 32.99 6.11
N PHE A 174 -4.28 33.97 5.27
CA PHE A 174 -5.21 35.06 5.56
C PHE A 174 -6.66 34.59 5.38
N ARG A 175 -7.55 35.02 6.27
CA ARG A 175 -9.00 34.85 6.16
C ARG A 175 -9.65 36.19 5.87
N LEU A 176 -10.43 36.24 4.80
CA LEU A 176 -11.19 37.43 4.38
C LEU A 176 -12.68 37.09 4.39
N LEU A 177 -13.47 37.91 5.08
CA LEU A 177 -14.92 37.84 5.09
C LEU A 177 -15.49 38.68 3.94
N ASN A 178 -16.31 38.09 3.08
CA ASN A 178 -17.21 38.86 2.22
C ASN A 178 -18.41 39.33 3.07
N THR A 179 -18.41 40.61 3.42
CA THR A 179 -19.39 41.22 4.34
C THR A 179 -20.82 41.22 3.78
N ARG A 180 -20.97 41.17 2.46
CA ARG A 180 -22.26 41.19 1.75
C ARG A 180 -22.95 39.83 1.70
N PHE A 181 -22.20 38.74 1.70
CA PHE A 181 -22.75 37.37 1.54
C PHE A 181 -22.41 36.40 2.68
N GLY A 182 -21.53 36.77 3.61
CA GLY A 182 -21.12 35.92 4.73
C GLY A 182 -20.24 34.72 4.31
N THR A 183 -19.66 34.76 3.12
CA THR A 183 -18.70 33.77 2.62
C THR A 183 -17.28 34.16 3.00
N HIS A 184 -16.39 33.17 3.14
CA HIS A 184 -15.01 33.39 3.53
C HIS A 184 -14.07 32.98 2.39
N PHE A 185 -12.97 33.72 2.24
CA PHE A 185 -11.88 33.43 1.33
C PHE A 185 -10.60 33.19 2.13
N TYR A 186 -9.78 32.24 1.68
CA TYR A 186 -8.54 31.84 2.34
C TYR A 186 -7.40 31.81 1.33
N THR A 187 -6.32 32.54 1.62
CA THR A 187 -5.12 32.52 0.78
C THR A 187 -3.84 32.60 1.60
N ILE A 188 -2.80 31.90 1.15
CA ILE A 188 -1.42 32.05 1.64
C ILE A 188 -0.70 33.24 0.97
N SER A 189 -1.29 33.76 -0.12
CA SER A 189 -0.66 34.76 -0.97
C SER A 189 -0.91 36.18 -0.44
N GLU A 190 0.17 36.92 -0.25
CA GLU A 190 0.11 38.32 0.20
C GLU A 190 -0.35 39.22 -0.96
N ARG A 191 0.13 38.97 -2.18
CA ARG A 191 -0.28 39.67 -3.40
C ARG A 191 -1.75 39.44 -3.76
N GLU A 192 -2.25 38.20 -3.67
CA GLU A 192 -3.67 37.90 -3.91
C GLU A 192 -4.58 38.55 -2.85
N ARG A 193 -4.18 38.50 -1.57
CA ARG A 193 -4.89 39.20 -0.49
C ARG A 193 -5.01 40.69 -0.78
N GLU A 194 -3.91 41.35 -1.13
CA GLU A 194 -3.89 42.79 -1.44
C GLU A 194 -4.77 43.12 -2.64
N THR A 195 -4.61 42.37 -3.74
CA THR A 195 -5.42 42.51 -4.96
C THR A 195 -6.92 42.41 -4.66
N ILE A 196 -7.33 41.43 -3.83
CA ILE A 196 -8.72 41.25 -3.42
C ILE A 196 -9.21 42.39 -2.53
N GLN A 197 -8.40 42.86 -1.57
CA GLN A 197 -8.78 43.96 -0.69
C GLN A 197 -8.89 45.31 -1.42
N GLU A 198 -8.04 45.56 -2.42
CA GLU A 198 -8.06 46.80 -3.20
C GLU A 198 -9.21 46.82 -4.22
N GLN A 199 -9.48 45.68 -4.87
CA GLN A 199 -10.42 45.63 -5.99
C GLN A 199 -11.83 45.13 -5.62
N LEU A 200 -12.01 44.37 -4.53
CA LEU A 200 -13.31 43.84 -4.09
C LEU A 200 -13.78 44.52 -2.78
N PRO A 201 -14.50 45.66 -2.86
CA PRO A 201 -14.81 46.51 -1.69
C PRO A 201 -15.75 45.88 -0.65
N ASP A 202 -16.47 44.81 -1.00
CA ASP A 202 -17.30 44.04 -0.07
C ASP A 202 -16.47 43.09 0.83
N THR A 203 -15.13 43.03 0.66
CA THR A 203 -14.23 42.12 1.42
C THR A 203 -13.53 42.80 2.59
N GLN A 204 -13.47 42.09 3.72
CA GLN A 204 -12.80 42.53 4.95
C GLN A 204 -11.79 41.49 5.40
N LEU A 205 -10.53 41.90 5.60
CA LEU A 205 -9.52 41.04 6.21
C LEU A 205 -9.83 40.83 7.70
N GLU A 206 -9.96 39.57 8.12
CA GLU A 206 -10.12 39.20 9.54
C GLU A 206 -8.78 38.87 10.22
N GLY A 207 -7.73 38.60 9.42
CA GLY A 207 -6.38 38.35 9.89
C GLY A 207 -5.83 36.99 9.42
N VAL A 208 -4.88 36.44 10.18
CA VAL A 208 -4.29 35.12 9.92
C VAL A 208 -5.13 34.04 10.61
N ALA A 209 -5.60 33.05 9.86
CA ALA A 209 -6.38 31.92 10.41
C ALA A 209 -5.49 30.79 10.95
N TYR A 210 -4.36 30.55 10.28
CA TYR A 210 -3.34 29.55 10.60
C TYR A 210 -2.12 29.74 9.68
N TYR A 211 -1.08 28.94 9.87
CA TYR A 211 0.13 28.92 9.04
C TYR A 211 0.22 27.60 8.28
N ALA A 212 0.62 27.68 7.01
CA ALA A 212 0.73 26.55 6.09
C ALA A 212 2.03 26.61 5.29
N SER A 213 2.41 25.51 4.64
CA SER A 213 3.63 25.48 3.83
C SER A 213 3.32 25.99 2.42
N PRO A 214 4.12 26.92 1.85
CA PRO A 214 4.06 27.29 0.44
C PRO A 214 4.80 26.29 -0.47
N VAL A 215 5.58 25.35 0.10
CA VAL A 215 6.40 24.39 -0.64
C VAL A 215 5.99 22.96 -0.29
N ALA A 216 5.93 22.08 -1.29
CA ALA A 216 5.66 20.66 -1.10
C ALA A 216 6.78 19.99 -0.28
N GLY A 217 6.43 19.11 0.66
CA GLY A 217 7.38 18.42 1.51
C GLY A 217 6.79 17.22 2.23
N THR A 218 7.67 16.39 2.80
CA THR A 218 7.30 15.22 3.61
C THR A 218 6.53 15.69 4.85
N GLY A 219 5.40 15.04 5.15
CA GLY A 219 4.50 15.43 6.24
C GLY A 219 3.46 16.51 5.87
N PHE A 220 3.41 16.94 4.61
CA PHE A 220 2.35 17.80 4.09
C PHE A 220 1.54 17.14 2.95
N LYS A 221 0.28 17.54 2.79
CA LYS A 221 -0.57 17.24 1.64
C LYS A 221 -1.11 18.54 1.03
N PRO A 222 -1.31 18.61 -0.31
CA PRO A 222 -1.85 19.79 -0.96
C PRO A 222 -3.27 20.10 -0.48
N LEU A 223 -3.58 21.38 -0.26
CA LEU A 223 -4.94 21.88 -0.18
C LEU A 223 -5.34 22.41 -1.56
N TYR A 224 -6.21 21.68 -2.23
CA TYR A 224 -6.73 21.98 -3.55
C TYR A 224 -7.77 23.10 -3.49
N ARG A 225 -7.71 24.02 -4.45
CA ARG A 225 -8.58 25.19 -4.54
C ARG A 225 -9.44 25.15 -5.81
N PHE A 226 -10.71 25.50 -5.65
CA PHE A 226 -11.70 25.56 -6.72
C PHE A 226 -12.50 26.85 -6.62
N PHE A 227 -12.81 27.47 -7.75
CA PHE A 227 -13.65 28.67 -7.82
C PHE A 227 -14.94 28.37 -8.59
N SER A 228 -16.09 28.78 -8.04
CA SER A 228 -17.41 28.62 -8.66
C SER A 228 -17.92 29.97 -9.19
N PRO A 229 -17.77 30.28 -10.50
CA PRO A 229 -18.37 31.47 -11.10
C PRO A 229 -19.88 31.33 -11.21
N ARG A 230 -20.65 32.09 -10.43
CA ARG A 230 -22.11 31.96 -10.40
C ARG A 230 -22.76 32.79 -11.51
N ALA A 231 -23.16 32.13 -12.60
CA ALA A 231 -23.85 32.76 -13.73
C ALA A 231 -25.04 33.62 -13.27
N GLY A 232 -25.11 34.87 -13.77
CA GLY A 232 -26.14 35.85 -13.39
C GLY A 232 -25.95 36.48 -12.00
N SER A 233 -24.81 36.30 -11.35
CA SER A 233 -24.51 36.84 -10.01
C SER A 233 -23.19 37.59 -9.98
N TYR A 234 -23.09 38.65 -9.18
CA TYR A 234 -21.90 39.51 -9.06
C TYR A 234 -20.70 38.86 -8.34
N PHE A 235 -20.76 37.57 -8.04
CA PHE A 235 -19.77 36.88 -7.20
C PHE A 235 -19.62 35.40 -7.57
N GLY A 236 -18.42 34.88 -7.37
CA GLY A 236 -18.17 33.46 -7.19
C GLY A 236 -17.79 33.15 -5.73
N TYR A 237 -17.53 31.87 -5.45
CA TYR A 237 -17.08 31.42 -4.13
C TYR A 237 -16.05 30.29 -4.27
N HIS A 238 -15.22 30.14 -3.25
CA HIS A 238 -14.17 29.13 -3.24
C HIS A 238 -14.57 27.87 -2.47
N PHE A 239 -14.02 26.75 -2.91
CA PHE A 239 -14.05 25.47 -2.23
C PHE A 239 -12.63 24.95 -2.04
N TYR A 240 -12.37 24.35 -0.88
CA TYR A 240 -11.04 23.86 -0.49
C TYR A 240 -11.10 22.41 -0.02
N SER A 241 -10.19 21.56 -0.50
CA SER A 241 -10.10 20.17 -0.07
C SER A 241 -8.66 19.66 0.04
N ALA A 242 -8.37 18.94 1.12
CA ALA A 242 -7.12 18.20 1.29
C ALA A 242 -7.25 16.72 0.88
N SER A 243 -8.36 16.35 0.22
CA SER A 243 -8.64 15.00 -0.27
C SER A 243 -8.45 14.94 -1.78
N ASP A 244 -7.51 14.09 -2.23
CA ASP A 244 -7.27 13.89 -3.66
C ASP A 244 -8.48 13.26 -4.38
N THR A 245 -9.17 12.36 -3.69
CA THR A 245 -10.42 11.74 -4.15
C THR A 245 -11.55 12.75 -4.31
N GLU A 246 -11.72 13.68 -3.36
CA GLU A 246 -12.75 14.73 -3.44
C GLU A 246 -12.41 15.74 -4.56
N ARG A 247 -11.13 16.12 -4.70
CA ARG A 247 -10.64 16.91 -5.84
C ARG A 247 -10.96 16.23 -7.17
N GLN A 248 -10.59 14.96 -7.32
CA GLN A 248 -10.76 14.26 -8.58
C GLN A 248 -12.24 14.05 -8.91
N HIS A 249 -13.06 13.69 -7.91
CA HIS A 249 -14.51 13.62 -8.06
C HIS A 249 -15.11 14.94 -8.55
N LEU A 250 -14.75 16.09 -7.97
CA LEU A 250 -15.25 17.40 -8.42
C LEU A 250 -14.81 17.77 -9.83
N ARG A 251 -13.60 17.40 -10.25
CA ARG A 251 -13.14 17.59 -11.63
C ARG A 251 -13.94 16.74 -12.63
N ASP A 252 -14.32 15.53 -12.23
CA ASP A 252 -15.03 14.59 -13.11
C ASP A 252 -16.54 14.84 -13.15
N THR A 253 -17.17 15.24 -12.03
CA THR A 253 -18.64 15.36 -11.91
C THR A 253 -19.17 16.79 -11.85
N ALA A 254 -18.33 17.78 -11.52
CA ALA A 254 -18.76 19.15 -11.23
C ALA A 254 -17.96 20.25 -11.99
N SER A 255 -17.24 19.89 -13.05
CA SER A 255 -16.46 20.81 -13.89
C SER A 255 -17.27 21.91 -14.61
N SER A 256 -18.60 21.74 -14.73
CA SER A 256 -19.51 22.79 -15.21
C SER A 256 -19.87 23.83 -14.13
N THR A 257 -19.52 23.57 -12.87
CA THR A 257 -19.81 24.44 -11.71
C THR A 257 -18.52 25.01 -11.10
N TYR A 258 -17.45 24.21 -11.06
CA TYR A 258 -16.17 24.60 -10.47
C TYR A 258 -15.04 24.65 -11.49
N ILE A 259 -14.36 25.79 -11.55
CA ILE A 259 -13.04 25.94 -12.13
C ILE A 259 -12.02 25.41 -11.11
N TYR A 260 -11.15 24.49 -11.52
CA TYR A 260 -10.05 24.02 -10.69
C TYR A 260 -8.86 24.97 -10.83
N GLU A 261 -8.43 25.54 -9.70
CA GLU A 261 -7.36 26.56 -9.66
C GLU A 261 -5.99 25.97 -9.29
N GLY A 262 -5.94 24.69 -8.91
CA GLY A 262 -4.70 24.01 -8.54
C GLY A 262 -4.55 23.80 -7.03
N VAL A 263 -3.32 23.95 -6.55
CA VAL A 263 -2.96 23.86 -5.12
C VAL A 263 -2.88 25.28 -4.58
N GLY A 264 -3.64 25.58 -3.53
CA GLY A 264 -3.55 26.90 -2.87
C GLY A 264 -2.35 27.01 -1.94
N TYR A 265 -2.05 25.93 -1.21
CA TYR A 265 -0.90 25.74 -0.29
C TYR A 265 -0.88 24.29 0.21
N TYR A 266 0.09 23.93 1.05
CA TYR A 266 0.26 22.59 1.62
C TYR A 266 -0.02 22.58 3.13
N VAL A 267 -0.91 21.68 3.56
CA VAL A 267 -1.38 21.52 4.95
C VAL A 267 -0.84 20.23 5.56
N LEU A 268 -0.81 20.10 6.89
CA LEU A 268 -0.24 18.92 7.55
C LEU A 268 -1.02 17.64 7.18
N THR A 269 -0.31 16.50 7.09
CA THR A 269 -0.93 15.18 6.91
C THR A 269 -1.73 14.79 8.15
N GLY A 270 -2.98 15.25 8.20
CA GLY A 270 -3.86 15.18 9.36
C GLY A 270 -4.42 13.82 9.75
N ASP A 271 -3.99 12.76 9.08
CA ASP A 271 -4.64 11.45 9.16
C ASP A 271 -3.95 10.53 10.19
N CYS A 272 -2.90 11.03 10.85
CA CYS A 272 -1.99 10.28 11.72
C CYS A 272 -1.72 11.04 13.03
N ALA A 273 -1.83 10.37 14.17
CA ALA A 273 -1.59 10.95 15.49
C ALA A 273 -0.09 11.18 15.73
N LEU A 274 0.28 12.37 16.22
CA LEU A 274 1.66 12.72 16.52
C LEU A 274 2.13 12.04 17.81
N VAL A 275 3.19 11.23 17.72
CA VAL A 275 3.78 10.52 18.86
C VAL A 275 5.10 11.19 19.24
N ASN A 276 5.04 12.05 20.25
CA ASN A 276 6.21 12.74 20.79
C ASN A 276 6.93 11.94 21.91
N SER A 277 6.32 10.87 22.41
CA SER A 277 6.94 9.91 23.35
C SER A 277 7.85 8.93 22.61
N THR A 278 8.72 8.23 23.34
CA THR A 278 9.54 7.12 22.81
C THR A 278 8.78 5.79 22.74
N THR A 279 7.55 5.73 23.27
CA THR A 279 6.69 4.54 23.24
C THR A 279 5.23 4.91 22.97
N GLN A 280 4.51 4.04 22.27
CA GLN A 280 3.08 4.13 22.00
C GLN A 280 2.48 2.74 21.82
N GLN A 281 1.37 2.44 22.49
CA GLN A 281 0.58 1.24 22.20
C GLN A 281 -0.41 1.57 21.08
N ALA A 282 -0.40 0.83 19.98
CA ALA A 282 -1.34 1.04 18.88
C ALA A 282 -2.74 0.49 19.21
N THR A 283 -3.75 1.14 18.65
CA THR A 283 -5.11 0.59 18.48
C THR A 283 -5.30 0.14 17.03
N PRO A 284 -6.30 -0.70 16.71
CA PRO A 284 -6.61 -1.05 15.34
C PRO A 284 -6.93 0.18 14.48
N ASN A 285 -6.55 0.14 13.20
CA ASN A 285 -6.73 1.21 12.21
C ASN A 285 -6.09 2.56 12.60
N ALA A 286 -5.11 2.55 13.51
CA ALA A 286 -4.36 3.74 13.87
C ALA A 286 -3.34 4.12 12.79
N CYS A 287 -3.10 5.43 12.64
CA CYS A 287 -1.89 5.94 12.00
C CYS A 287 -1.09 6.81 12.97
N PHE A 288 0.23 6.71 12.94
CA PHE A 288 1.14 7.46 13.81
C PHE A 288 2.25 8.18 13.03
N LEU A 289 2.52 9.43 13.44
CA LEU A 289 3.71 10.20 13.08
C LEU A 289 4.69 10.17 14.25
N ALA A 290 5.72 9.34 14.14
CA ALA A 290 6.79 9.20 15.14
C ALA A 290 7.66 10.46 15.15
N ASN A 291 7.56 11.27 16.20
CA ASN A 291 8.20 12.59 16.30
C ASN A 291 9.05 12.73 17.57
N ASN A 292 10.14 11.98 17.64
CA ASN A 292 11.13 12.13 18.70
C ASN A 292 12.56 12.14 18.12
N ALA A 293 13.51 12.72 18.86
CA ALA A 293 14.93 12.68 18.51
C ALA A 293 15.58 11.31 18.83
N ALA A 294 14.97 10.53 19.73
CA ALA A 294 15.22 9.11 19.93
C ALA A 294 14.15 8.27 19.19
N GLU A 295 14.42 6.97 19.00
CA GLU A 295 13.50 6.04 18.33
C GLU A 295 12.14 5.98 19.03
N VAL A 296 11.06 6.04 18.24
CA VAL A 296 9.68 5.86 18.71
C VAL A 296 9.24 4.41 18.53
N SER A 297 8.97 3.73 19.63
CA SER A 297 8.48 2.35 19.67
C SER A 297 6.96 2.28 19.65
N VAL A 298 6.37 2.01 18.48
CA VAL A 298 4.93 1.73 18.34
C VAL A 298 4.69 0.22 18.52
N THR A 299 4.10 -0.21 19.62
CA THR A 299 3.71 -1.61 19.80
C THR A 299 2.44 -1.91 18.99
N LEU A 300 2.42 -3.01 18.23
CA LEU A 300 1.23 -3.50 17.50
C LEU A 300 -0.02 -3.57 18.41
N PRO A 301 -1.25 -3.44 17.86
CA PRO A 301 -2.47 -3.58 18.65
C PRO A 301 -2.57 -4.96 19.32
N LEU A 302 -3.26 -5.04 20.45
CA LEU A 302 -3.45 -6.30 21.17
C LEU A 302 -4.36 -7.24 20.36
N SER A 303 -4.04 -8.54 20.37
CA SER A 303 -4.80 -9.54 19.61
C SER A 303 -6.29 -9.69 20.01
N ALA A 304 -6.69 -9.15 21.17
CA ALA A 304 -8.07 -9.10 21.62
C ALA A 304 -8.90 -7.97 20.95
N ASP A 305 -8.22 -6.93 20.45
CA ASP A 305 -8.86 -5.76 19.84
C ASP A 305 -8.94 -5.86 18.30
N LEU A 306 -8.23 -6.82 17.70
CA LEU A 306 -8.00 -6.91 16.25
C LEU A 306 -9.02 -7.79 15.50
N ALA A 307 -9.59 -7.23 14.43
CA ALA A 307 -10.36 -7.92 13.41
C ALA A 307 -9.55 -8.07 12.10
N VAL A 308 -9.79 -9.15 11.35
CA VAL A 308 -9.12 -9.39 10.06
C VAL A 308 -9.42 -8.23 9.10
N GLY A 309 -8.37 -7.67 8.50
CA GLY A 309 -8.44 -6.47 7.66
C GLY A 309 -8.03 -5.17 8.36
N ASP A 310 -7.95 -5.15 9.70
CA ASP A 310 -7.49 -3.97 10.45
C ASP A 310 -6.07 -3.57 10.06
N THR A 311 -5.82 -2.26 10.02
CA THR A 311 -4.55 -1.69 9.56
C THR A 311 -3.74 -1.03 10.69
N LEU A 312 -2.45 -0.83 10.44
CA LEU A 312 -1.59 0.07 11.21
C LEU A 312 -0.65 0.79 10.25
N LYS A 313 -0.56 2.11 10.37
CA LYS A 313 0.39 2.93 9.61
C LYS A 313 1.32 3.70 10.53
N VAL A 314 2.62 3.69 10.23
CA VAL A 314 3.63 4.45 10.98
C VAL A 314 4.51 5.23 10.01
N SER A 315 4.88 6.45 10.37
CA SER A 315 5.71 7.34 9.56
C SER A 315 6.72 8.07 10.42
N GLY A 316 7.99 8.08 10.02
CA GLY A 316 9.06 8.76 10.73
C GLY A 316 9.09 10.26 10.43
N LEU A 317 8.84 11.09 11.45
CA LEU A 317 8.96 12.55 11.37
C LEU A 317 10.14 13.09 12.18
N GLY A 318 10.44 12.45 13.32
CA GLY A 318 11.57 12.79 14.18
C GLY A 318 12.86 12.08 13.76
N ALA A 319 13.99 12.71 14.08
CA ALA A 319 15.33 12.25 13.70
C ALA A 319 15.73 10.87 14.27
N GLY A 320 15.03 10.38 15.30
CA GLY A 320 15.28 9.05 15.85
C GLY A 320 14.59 7.90 15.10
N GLY A 321 13.77 8.19 14.09
CA GLY A 321 13.01 7.17 13.36
C GLY A 321 11.93 6.48 14.21
N TRP A 322 11.57 5.27 13.82
CA TRP A 322 10.54 4.47 14.49
C TRP A 322 10.84 2.97 14.45
N ARG A 323 10.27 2.25 15.40
CA ARG A 323 10.10 0.79 15.33
C ARG A 323 8.65 0.38 15.58
N ILE A 324 8.22 -0.69 14.93
CA ILE A 324 6.99 -1.42 15.25
C ILE A 324 7.37 -2.66 16.07
N SER A 325 7.09 -2.63 17.37
CA SER A 325 7.30 -3.75 18.28
C SER A 325 6.08 -4.68 18.30
N GLN A 326 6.31 -5.98 18.49
CA GLN A 326 5.25 -6.99 18.46
C GLN A 326 4.84 -7.42 19.87
N ASN A 327 3.58 -7.83 20.05
CA ASN A 327 3.17 -8.52 21.29
C ASN A 327 3.57 -10.00 21.26
N ALA A 328 3.37 -10.69 22.38
CA ALA A 328 3.44 -12.15 22.42
C ALA A 328 2.53 -12.79 21.35
N ASN A 329 2.99 -13.87 20.73
CA ASN A 329 2.32 -14.60 19.64
C ASN A 329 2.04 -13.80 18.36
N GLN A 330 2.57 -12.59 18.20
CA GLN A 330 2.44 -11.81 16.96
C GLN A 330 3.65 -11.96 16.03
N ARG A 331 3.44 -11.76 14.73
CA ARG A 331 4.50 -11.64 13.71
C ARG A 331 4.02 -10.84 12.49
N VAL A 332 4.94 -10.29 11.71
CA VAL A 332 4.65 -9.65 10.43
C VAL A 332 5.27 -10.44 9.28
N GLN A 333 4.44 -10.92 8.36
CA GLN A 333 4.83 -11.49 7.08
C GLN A 333 5.41 -10.39 6.19
N THR A 334 6.65 -10.55 5.75
CA THR A 334 7.39 -9.52 5.03
C THR A 334 8.60 -10.08 4.32
N THR A 335 8.98 -9.44 3.21
CA THR A 335 10.19 -9.73 2.42
C THR A 335 11.29 -8.67 2.66
N LEU A 336 11.08 -7.74 3.61
CA LEU A 336 12.04 -6.70 3.96
C LEU A 336 13.39 -7.29 4.43
N PRO A 337 14.51 -6.56 4.23
CA PRO A 337 15.83 -6.98 4.69
C PRO A 337 15.83 -7.35 6.18
N GLY A 338 16.39 -8.52 6.51
CA GLY A 338 16.44 -9.06 7.87
C GLY A 338 15.31 -10.04 8.23
N ALA A 339 14.31 -10.24 7.36
CA ALA A 339 13.24 -11.23 7.60
C ALA A 339 13.78 -12.65 7.80
N LEU A 340 13.20 -13.39 8.75
CA LEU A 340 13.45 -14.82 8.90
C LEU A 340 12.84 -15.59 7.72
N PRO A 341 13.61 -16.48 7.07
CA PRO A 341 13.12 -17.27 5.94
C PRO A 341 12.20 -18.41 6.40
N PHE A 342 10.98 -18.44 5.82
CA PHE A 342 10.03 -19.56 5.85
C PHE A 342 9.62 -20.04 7.25
N VAL A 343 8.86 -19.23 7.98
CA VAL A 343 8.19 -19.66 9.22
C VAL A 343 6.98 -20.53 8.88
N TRP A 344 7.10 -21.83 9.07
CA TRP A 344 6.05 -22.82 8.80
C TRP A 344 4.91 -22.76 9.83
N THR A 345 3.70 -23.04 9.37
CA THR A 345 2.48 -23.09 10.19
C THR A 345 1.60 -24.22 9.68
N ALA A 346 1.18 -25.12 10.56
CA ALA A 346 0.24 -26.19 10.25
C ALA A 346 -1.17 -25.64 9.96
N ARG A 347 -1.85 -26.24 9.00
CA ARG A 347 -3.14 -25.84 8.41
C ARG A 347 -3.98 -27.08 8.11
N GLU A 348 -5.29 -26.91 8.14
CA GLU A 348 -6.27 -27.98 7.88
C GLU A 348 -6.19 -29.20 8.82
N SER A 349 -7.19 -30.08 8.75
CA SER A 349 -7.18 -31.34 9.50
C SER A 349 -6.36 -32.44 8.80
N ILE A 350 -5.95 -33.43 9.59
CA ILE A 350 -5.11 -34.57 9.18
C ILE A 350 -5.81 -35.39 8.09
N ARG A 351 -5.14 -35.60 6.94
CA ARG A 351 -5.63 -36.42 5.82
C ARG A 351 -4.48 -37.10 5.06
N THR A 352 -4.84 -38.05 4.20
CA THR A 352 -3.95 -38.62 3.18
C THR A 352 -3.79 -37.60 2.04
N TRP A 353 -3.00 -36.54 2.26
CA TRP A 353 -2.71 -35.55 1.22
C TRP A 353 -1.66 -36.07 0.24
N ASP A 354 -1.93 -35.86 -1.06
CA ASP A 354 -1.12 -36.42 -2.16
C ASP A 354 -0.54 -35.35 -3.10
N SER A 355 -1.21 -34.21 -3.28
CA SER A 355 -0.67 -33.13 -4.12
C SER A 355 -1.19 -31.75 -3.71
N VAL A 356 -0.36 -30.72 -3.92
CA VAL A 356 -0.70 -29.32 -3.70
C VAL A 356 -0.11 -28.44 -4.81
N ALA A 357 -0.84 -27.40 -5.21
CA ALA A 357 -0.40 -26.38 -6.16
C ALA A 357 -0.72 -24.96 -5.64
N SER A 358 -0.06 -23.97 -6.23
CA SER A 358 -0.10 -22.55 -5.84
C SER A 358 -0.28 -21.65 -7.06
N SER A 359 -0.99 -20.54 -6.90
CA SER A 359 -0.89 -19.38 -7.79
C SER A 359 0.50 -18.72 -7.67
N ALA A 360 0.83 -17.86 -8.65
CA ALA A 360 2.11 -17.15 -8.71
C ALA A 360 2.31 -16.18 -7.54
N ASP A 361 1.23 -15.58 -7.00
CA ASP A 361 1.26 -14.71 -5.82
C ASP A 361 1.18 -15.46 -4.49
N GLY A 362 1.01 -16.79 -4.53
CA GLY A 362 0.83 -17.67 -3.38
C GLY A 362 -0.42 -17.42 -2.54
N ASN A 363 -1.40 -16.67 -3.05
CA ASN A 363 -2.65 -16.40 -2.34
C ASN A 363 -3.72 -17.46 -2.60
N LYS A 364 -3.77 -18.03 -3.81
CA LYS A 364 -4.66 -19.15 -4.13
C LYS A 364 -3.89 -20.45 -4.08
N LEU A 365 -4.39 -21.40 -3.29
CA LEU A 365 -3.80 -22.74 -3.16
C LEU A 365 -4.87 -23.79 -3.45
N VAL A 366 -4.46 -24.93 -3.99
CA VAL A 366 -5.33 -26.10 -4.16
C VAL A 366 -4.59 -27.36 -3.70
N ALA A 367 -5.27 -28.22 -2.95
CA ALA A 367 -4.72 -29.46 -2.40
C ALA A 367 -5.71 -30.62 -2.59
N VAL A 368 -5.19 -31.83 -2.77
CA VAL A 368 -6.01 -33.03 -3.04
C VAL A 368 -5.58 -34.23 -2.19
N SER A 369 -6.54 -35.10 -1.86
CA SER A 369 -6.29 -36.29 -1.05
C SER A 369 -6.41 -37.62 -1.81
N GLY A 370 -5.43 -38.51 -1.62
CA GLY A 370 -5.30 -39.81 -2.28
C GLY A 370 -6.09 -40.93 -1.58
N THR A 371 -7.42 -40.82 -1.55
CA THR A 371 -8.29 -41.93 -1.10
C THR A 371 -9.48 -42.10 -2.05
N ALA A 372 -10.16 -43.24 -2.04
CA ALA A 372 -11.33 -43.45 -2.93
C ALA A 372 -12.47 -42.43 -2.71
N SER A 373 -12.54 -41.80 -1.54
CA SER A 373 -13.45 -40.69 -1.21
C SER A 373 -12.74 -39.34 -1.05
N GLY A 374 -11.55 -39.19 -1.66
CA GLY A 374 -10.73 -37.98 -1.58
C GLY A 374 -11.42 -36.78 -2.21
N GLN A 375 -11.16 -35.60 -1.66
CA GLN A 375 -11.75 -34.33 -2.10
C GLN A 375 -10.66 -33.37 -2.55
N ILE A 376 -11.06 -32.42 -3.39
CA ILE A 376 -10.25 -31.26 -3.76
C ILE A 376 -10.59 -30.10 -2.81
N TYR A 377 -9.57 -29.50 -2.21
CA TYR A 377 -9.65 -28.39 -1.27
C TYR A 377 -8.97 -27.15 -1.85
N THR A 378 -9.56 -25.97 -1.65
CA THR A 378 -9.05 -24.70 -2.15
C THR A 378 -8.88 -23.68 -1.03
N SER A 379 -7.94 -22.76 -1.18
CA SER A 379 -7.77 -21.57 -0.34
C SER A 379 -7.63 -20.34 -1.22
N SER A 380 -8.14 -19.20 -0.77
CA SER A 380 -8.01 -17.89 -1.42
C SER A 380 -7.18 -16.88 -0.59
N ASN A 381 -6.64 -17.31 0.55
CA ASN A 381 -5.92 -16.46 1.51
C ASN A 381 -4.61 -17.10 2.00
N ALA A 382 -3.81 -17.60 1.06
CA ALA A 382 -2.50 -18.22 1.28
C ALA A 382 -2.54 -19.40 2.28
N GLY A 383 -3.64 -20.14 2.28
CA GLY A 383 -3.85 -21.32 3.12
C GLY A 383 -4.15 -21.01 4.59
N ALA A 384 -4.54 -19.78 4.94
CA ALA A 384 -5.04 -19.46 6.27
C ALA A 384 -6.35 -20.20 6.57
N ASP A 385 -7.28 -20.19 5.61
CA ASP A 385 -8.52 -20.97 5.60
C ASP A 385 -8.59 -21.84 4.33
N TRP A 386 -9.30 -22.96 4.42
CA TRP A 386 -9.51 -23.88 3.30
C TRP A 386 -10.98 -24.28 3.19
N THR A 387 -11.46 -24.46 1.96
CA THR A 387 -12.80 -24.93 1.65
C THR A 387 -12.72 -26.22 0.83
N ALA A 388 -13.50 -27.24 1.22
CA ALA A 388 -13.74 -28.38 0.34
C ALA A 388 -14.57 -27.91 -0.86
N SER A 389 -14.12 -28.23 -2.08
CA SER A 389 -14.89 -27.96 -3.30
C SER A 389 -16.17 -28.80 -3.37
N SER A 390 -17.12 -28.32 -4.16
CA SER A 390 -18.34 -29.06 -4.54
C SER A 390 -18.09 -30.14 -5.61
N GLY A 391 -16.83 -30.33 -6.00
CA GLY A 391 -16.41 -31.17 -7.10
C GLY A 391 -16.52 -32.68 -6.85
N PRO A 392 -16.06 -33.50 -7.80
CA PRO A 392 -16.03 -34.95 -7.67
C PRO A 392 -15.19 -35.41 -6.47
N THR A 393 -15.54 -36.58 -5.92
CA THR A 393 -14.66 -37.34 -5.05
C THR A 393 -13.89 -38.40 -5.84
N GLY A 394 -12.67 -38.72 -5.42
CA GLY A 394 -11.84 -39.69 -6.12
C GLY A 394 -10.44 -39.82 -5.53
N ASN A 395 -9.67 -40.78 -6.05
CA ASN A 395 -8.31 -41.05 -5.62
C ASN A 395 -7.32 -40.14 -6.37
N TRP A 396 -7.25 -38.89 -5.93
CA TRP A 396 -6.46 -37.83 -6.56
C TRP A 396 -4.96 -38.03 -6.36
N THR A 397 -4.19 -37.96 -7.45
CA THR A 397 -2.73 -38.15 -7.42
C THR A 397 -1.94 -36.89 -7.74
N SER A 398 -2.54 -35.92 -8.44
CA SER A 398 -1.87 -34.68 -8.82
C SER A 398 -2.88 -33.56 -9.12
N VAL A 399 -2.49 -32.32 -8.78
CA VAL A 399 -3.22 -31.10 -9.12
C VAL A 399 -2.24 -30.03 -9.61
N ALA A 400 -2.66 -29.17 -10.54
CA ALA A 400 -1.92 -28.01 -11.02
C ALA A 400 -2.82 -26.77 -11.14
N SER A 401 -2.18 -25.60 -11.21
CA SER A 401 -2.81 -24.28 -11.20
C SER A 401 -2.19 -23.36 -12.26
N SER A 402 -2.99 -22.48 -12.86
CA SER A 402 -2.50 -21.28 -13.55
C SER A 402 -1.86 -20.29 -12.56
N ALA A 403 -1.14 -19.31 -13.10
CA ALA A 403 -0.46 -18.28 -12.31
C ALA A 403 -1.44 -17.36 -11.55
N ASP A 404 -2.65 -17.14 -12.06
CA ASP A 404 -3.71 -16.37 -11.38
C ASP A 404 -4.59 -17.23 -10.45
N GLY A 405 -4.35 -18.55 -10.42
CA GLY A 405 -5.13 -19.53 -9.65
C GLY A 405 -6.61 -19.63 -10.03
N ASN A 406 -7.00 -19.18 -11.22
CA ASN A 406 -8.38 -19.33 -11.72
C ASN A 406 -8.57 -20.63 -12.51
N GLN A 407 -7.59 -21.03 -13.31
CA GLN A 407 -7.63 -22.30 -14.05
C GLN A 407 -6.90 -23.39 -13.25
N LEU A 408 -7.61 -24.45 -12.90
CA LEU A 408 -7.08 -25.60 -12.16
C LEU A 408 -7.29 -26.89 -12.95
N VAL A 409 -6.40 -27.86 -12.78
CA VAL A 409 -6.54 -29.22 -13.32
C VAL A 409 -6.17 -30.26 -12.27
N ALA A 410 -6.98 -31.30 -12.11
CA ALA A 410 -6.79 -32.38 -11.16
C ALA A 410 -6.99 -33.74 -11.83
N VAL A 411 -6.22 -34.75 -11.40
CA VAL A 411 -6.22 -36.09 -12.01
C VAL A 411 -6.27 -37.23 -10.98
N SER A 412 -6.95 -38.32 -11.34
CA SER A 412 -7.12 -39.53 -10.51
C SER A 412 -6.19 -40.67 -10.93
N GLY A 413 -5.60 -41.37 -9.97
CA GLY A 413 -4.68 -42.50 -10.19
C GLY A 413 -5.34 -43.84 -10.51
N THR A 414 -6.67 -43.92 -10.57
CA THR A 414 -7.38 -45.16 -10.94
C THR A 414 -7.21 -45.48 -12.43
N ALA A 415 -7.26 -46.76 -12.83
CA ALA A 415 -7.11 -47.13 -14.25
C ALA A 415 -8.20 -46.51 -15.17
N SER A 416 -9.36 -46.16 -14.61
CA SER A 416 -10.45 -45.42 -15.26
C SER A 416 -10.48 -43.94 -14.84
N GLY A 417 -9.37 -43.38 -14.36
CA GLY A 417 -9.28 -42.03 -13.84
C GLY A 417 -9.53 -40.98 -14.91
N GLN A 418 -10.38 -40.00 -14.60
CA GLN A 418 -10.64 -38.86 -15.47
C GLN A 418 -9.72 -37.69 -15.12
N ILE A 419 -9.52 -36.81 -16.10
CA ILE A 419 -8.95 -35.47 -15.90
C ILE A 419 -10.12 -34.52 -15.64
N TYR A 420 -10.02 -33.69 -14.61
CA TYR A 420 -11.00 -32.65 -14.30
C TYR A 420 -10.35 -31.27 -14.37
N THR A 421 -11.08 -30.29 -14.89
CA THR A 421 -10.66 -28.89 -14.93
C THR A 421 -11.65 -27.98 -14.22
N SER A 422 -11.19 -26.81 -13.83
CA SER A 422 -11.98 -25.71 -13.28
C SER A 422 -11.48 -24.40 -13.85
N SER A 423 -12.37 -23.46 -14.16
CA SER A 423 -12.05 -22.11 -14.63
C SER A 423 -12.43 -21.01 -13.63
N ASP A 424 -12.85 -21.39 -12.42
CA ASP A 424 -13.37 -20.51 -11.37
C ASP A 424 -12.70 -20.75 -10.00
N ALA A 425 -11.39 -21.05 -10.03
CA ALA A 425 -10.57 -21.33 -8.85
C ALA A 425 -11.07 -22.51 -7.99
N GLY A 426 -11.66 -23.52 -8.63
CA GLY A 426 -12.10 -24.77 -8.02
C GLY A 426 -13.48 -24.72 -7.37
N ALA A 427 -14.29 -23.68 -7.64
CA ALA A 427 -15.67 -23.60 -7.17
C ALA A 427 -16.59 -24.60 -7.91
N ASN A 428 -16.37 -24.78 -9.21
CA ASN A 428 -16.98 -25.82 -10.04
C ASN A 428 -15.90 -26.62 -10.79
N TRP A 429 -16.15 -27.91 -11.01
CA TRP A 429 -15.25 -28.82 -11.72
C TRP A 429 -15.97 -29.56 -12.84
N THR A 430 -15.37 -29.60 -14.03
CA THR A 430 -15.88 -30.28 -15.21
C THR A 430 -14.98 -31.46 -15.56
N ALA A 431 -15.57 -32.62 -15.86
CA ALA A 431 -14.84 -33.75 -16.39
C ALA A 431 -14.42 -33.45 -17.83
N SER A 432 -13.16 -33.66 -18.17
CA SER A 432 -12.70 -33.60 -19.56
C SER A 432 -13.32 -34.72 -20.39
N SER A 433 -13.62 -34.43 -21.65
CA SER A 433 -13.94 -35.43 -22.68
C SER A 433 -12.71 -36.17 -23.23
N GLY A 434 -11.53 -35.95 -22.64
CA GLY A 434 -10.28 -36.61 -22.98
C GLY A 434 -10.18 -38.08 -22.50
N PRO A 435 -8.97 -38.67 -22.58
CA PRO A 435 -8.73 -40.05 -22.21
C PRO A 435 -8.97 -40.31 -20.71
N THR A 436 -9.26 -41.57 -20.38
CA THR A 436 -9.16 -42.09 -19.01
C THR A 436 -7.87 -42.89 -18.84
N GLY A 437 -7.27 -42.85 -17.65
CA GLY A 437 -6.06 -43.62 -17.35
C GLY A 437 -5.61 -43.48 -15.91
N ALA A 438 -4.60 -44.26 -15.52
CA ALA A 438 -3.95 -44.19 -14.22
C ALA A 438 -3.00 -42.98 -14.15
N TRP A 439 -3.56 -41.78 -14.02
CA TRP A 439 -2.80 -40.53 -14.02
C TRP A 439 -1.90 -40.43 -12.79
N ARG A 440 -0.65 -40.03 -12.99
CA ARG A 440 0.33 -39.88 -11.91
C ARG A 440 0.75 -38.44 -11.65
N SER A 441 0.76 -37.60 -12.69
CA SER A 441 1.14 -36.19 -12.62
C SER A 441 0.46 -35.35 -13.70
N VAL A 442 0.15 -34.09 -13.38
CA VAL A 442 -0.35 -33.08 -14.31
C VAL A 442 0.38 -31.75 -14.08
N ALA A 443 0.60 -30.96 -15.13
CA ALA A 443 1.14 -29.60 -15.05
C ALA A 443 0.44 -28.65 -16.03
N SER A 444 0.55 -27.35 -15.76
CA SER A 444 -0.12 -26.26 -16.47
C SER A 444 0.86 -25.17 -16.91
N SER A 445 0.57 -24.50 -18.02
CA SER A 445 1.11 -23.18 -18.34
C SER A 445 0.59 -22.12 -17.36
N ALA A 446 1.25 -20.95 -17.32
CA ALA A 446 0.89 -19.84 -16.44
C ALA A 446 -0.48 -19.23 -16.78
N ASP A 447 -0.90 -19.28 -18.04
CA ASP A 447 -2.22 -18.83 -18.48
C ASP A 447 -3.32 -19.89 -18.32
N GLY A 448 -2.98 -21.15 -17.99
CA GLY A 448 -3.92 -22.27 -17.87
C GLY A 448 -4.32 -22.95 -19.19
N ASN A 449 -3.91 -22.41 -20.34
CA ASN A 449 -4.41 -22.87 -21.65
C ASN A 449 -3.68 -24.12 -22.17
N LYS A 450 -2.42 -24.35 -21.78
CA LYS A 450 -1.67 -25.55 -22.14
C LYS A 450 -1.47 -26.44 -20.93
N LEU A 451 -1.86 -27.70 -21.06
CA LEU A 451 -1.75 -28.69 -20.00
C LEU A 451 -0.97 -29.91 -20.49
N ILE A 452 -0.25 -30.57 -19.58
CA ILE A 452 0.35 -31.89 -19.80
C ILE A 452 -0.11 -32.84 -18.69
N ALA A 453 -0.57 -34.03 -19.07
CA ALA A 453 -0.97 -35.09 -18.16
C ALA A 453 -0.21 -36.38 -18.50
N ALA A 454 0.25 -37.10 -17.47
CA ALA A 454 1.08 -38.28 -17.63
C ALA A 454 0.51 -39.47 -16.84
N ALA A 455 0.34 -40.60 -17.53
CA ALA A 455 -0.21 -41.83 -16.98
C ALA A 455 0.88 -42.87 -16.66
N TYR A 456 0.77 -43.53 -15.51
CA TYR A 456 1.66 -44.60 -15.11
C TYR A 456 1.33 -45.91 -15.87
N ASN A 457 2.33 -46.51 -16.52
CA ASN A 457 2.14 -47.56 -17.53
C ASN A 457 1.23 -47.11 -18.70
N GLY A 458 1.26 -45.82 -19.05
CA GLY A 458 0.43 -45.21 -20.09
C GLY A 458 1.17 -44.13 -20.86
N GLN A 459 0.43 -43.31 -21.61
CA GLN A 459 0.97 -42.25 -22.46
C GLN A 459 1.06 -40.88 -21.75
N ILE A 460 1.81 -39.96 -22.36
CA ILE A 460 1.70 -38.52 -22.12
C ILE A 460 0.65 -37.95 -23.08
N TYR A 461 -0.23 -37.09 -22.56
CA TYR A 461 -1.17 -36.29 -23.33
C TYR A 461 -0.96 -34.80 -23.08
N THR A 462 -1.21 -33.98 -24.09
CA THR A 462 -1.18 -32.51 -23.96
C THR A 462 -2.46 -31.88 -24.48
N SER A 463 -2.92 -30.82 -23.81
CA SER A 463 -3.98 -29.92 -24.29
C SER A 463 -3.39 -28.55 -24.66
N SER A 464 -4.05 -27.84 -25.57
CA SER A 464 -3.78 -26.43 -25.91
C SER A 464 -5.02 -25.53 -25.79
N ASP A 465 -6.06 -26.02 -25.12
CA ASP A 465 -7.38 -25.43 -24.98
C ASP A 465 -7.96 -25.64 -23.57
N ALA A 466 -7.13 -25.47 -22.54
CA ALA A 466 -7.49 -25.58 -21.12
C ALA A 466 -8.14 -26.93 -20.73
N GLY A 467 -7.73 -28.02 -21.39
CA GLY A 467 -8.18 -29.39 -21.11
C GLY A 467 -9.49 -29.80 -21.77
N LEU A 468 -10.03 -28.98 -22.69
CA LEU A 468 -11.21 -29.33 -23.50
C LEU A 468 -10.91 -30.49 -24.46
N THR A 469 -9.76 -30.45 -25.15
CA THR A 469 -9.27 -31.54 -26.00
C THR A 469 -7.84 -31.96 -25.61
N TRP A 470 -7.51 -33.21 -25.89
CA TRP A 470 -6.23 -33.82 -25.52
C TRP A 470 -5.63 -34.57 -26.69
N THR A 471 -4.35 -34.33 -26.95
CA THR A 471 -3.55 -34.99 -27.99
C THR A 471 -2.59 -35.98 -27.36
N ASP A 472 -2.65 -37.25 -27.77
CA ASP A 472 -1.68 -38.28 -27.41
C ASP A 472 -0.29 -37.93 -28.00
N ARG A 473 0.76 -38.07 -27.19
CA ARG A 473 2.16 -37.87 -27.60
C ARG A 473 2.94 -39.17 -27.80
N GLY A 474 2.28 -40.32 -27.71
CA GLY A 474 2.76 -41.60 -28.26
C GLY A 474 3.89 -42.28 -27.50
N LEU A 475 4.24 -41.81 -26.29
CA LEU A 475 5.31 -42.39 -25.47
C LEU A 475 4.71 -43.17 -24.29
N GLY A 476 4.68 -44.50 -24.39
CA GLY A 476 4.23 -45.38 -23.30
C GLY A 476 5.35 -45.68 -22.31
N ALA A 477 5.21 -45.26 -21.04
CA ALA A 477 6.21 -45.53 -20.00
C ALA A 477 5.61 -45.52 -18.57
N GLN A 478 6.46 -45.75 -17.57
CA GLN A 478 6.14 -45.55 -16.15
C GLN A 478 6.28 -44.07 -15.75
N TRP A 479 5.53 -43.20 -16.43
CA TRP A 479 5.60 -41.77 -16.16
C TRP A 479 5.20 -41.44 -14.71
N TYR A 480 6.02 -40.62 -14.06
CA TYR A 480 5.89 -40.33 -12.64
C TYR A 480 5.68 -38.86 -12.32
N SER A 481 6.35 -37.95 -13.03
CA SER A 481 6.21 -36.50 -12.82
C SER A 481 6.41 -35.72 -14.11
N VAL A 482 5.65 -34.64 -14.28
CA VAL A 482 5.80 -33.67 -15.39
C VAL A 482 5.85 -32.24 -14.86
N ALA A 483 6.57 -31.37 -15.57
CA ALA A 483 6.53 -29.93 -15.36
C ALA A 483 6.55 -29.16 -16.68
N SER A 484 6.13 -27.89 -16.63
CA SER A 484 5.93 -27.02 -17.78
C SER A 484 6.59 -25.65 -17.55
N SER A 485 7.09 -25.02 -18.62
CA SER A 485 7.32 -23.58 -18.66
C SER A 485 6.01 -22.79 -18.61
N ALA A 486 6.10 -21.50 -18.30
CA ALA A 486 4.95 -20.60 -18.19
C ALA A 486 4.18 -20.43 -19.52
N ASP A 487 4.86 -20.57 -20.66
CA ASP A 487 4.27 -20.51 -22.01
C ASP A 487 3.81 -21.89 -22.54
N GLY A 488 4.02 -22.96 -21.77
CA GLY A 488 3.75 -24.35 -22.11
C GLY A 488 4.47 -24.88 -23.35
N ASN A 489 5.54 -24.22 -23.81
CA ASN A 489 6.33 -24.68 -24.95
C ASN A 489 7.45 -25.63 -24.54
N LYS A 490 8.04 -25.44 -23.35
CA LYS A 490 9.03 -26.37 -22.80
C LYS A 490 8.37 -27.26 -21.75
N LEU A 491 8.55 -28.57 -21.91
CA LEU A 491 8.01 -29.58 -21.01
C LEU A 491 9.14 -30.51 -20.58
N VAL A 492 9.05 -31.03 -19.36
CA VAL A 492 9.93 -32.08 -18.85
C VAL A 492 9.06 -33.19 -18.24
N ALA A 493 9.45 -34.44 -18.48
CA ALA A 493 8.76 -35.63 -18.03
C ALA A 493 9.75 -36.67 -17.49
N LEU A 494 9.39 -37.30 -16.37
CA LEU A 494 10.21 -38.26 -15.65
C LEU A 494 9.60 -39.67 -15.70
N VAL A 495 10.44 -40.68 -15.92
CA VAL A 495 10.06 -42.09 -15.82
C VAL A 495 10.57 -42.70 -14.50
N TRP A 496 9.71 -43.41 -13.79
CA TRP A 496 10.10 -44.19 -12.61
C TRP A 496 10.99 -45.36 -13.03
N GLY A 497 12.21 -45.43 -12.50
CA GLY A 497 13.20 -46.45 -12.87
C GLY A 497 13.74 -46.26 -14.30
N GLY A 498 13.65 -45.05 -14.84
CA GLY A 498 13.97 -44.71 -16.23
C GLY A 498 14.56 -43.30 -16.36
N GLU A 499 14.48 -42.74 -17.56
CA GLU A 499 15.18 -41.52 -17.98
C GLU A 499 14.36 -40.23 -17.77
N ILE A 500 15.04 -39.09 -17.96
CA ILE A 500 14.41 -37.77 -18.10
C ILE A 500 14.19 -37.46 -19.58
N PHE A 501 12.97 -37.03 -19.93
CA PHE A 501 12.62 -36.55 -21.26
C PHE A 501 12.31 -35.06 -21.24
N THR A 502 12.74 -34.32 -22.26
CA THR A 502 12.47 -32.88 -22.42
C THR A 502 11.89 -32.58 -23.80
N SER A 503 11.01 -31.59 -23.88
CA SER A 503 10.45 -31.07 -25.13
C SER A 503 10.62 -29.55 -25.19
N SER A 504 10.80 -29.00 -26.38
CA SER A 504 10.86 -27.55 -26.66
C SER A 504 9.72 -27.06 -27.56
N ASN A 505 8.76 -27.93 -27.88
CA ASN A 505 7.65 -27.68 -28.80
C ASN A 505 6.33 -28.27 -28.28
N ALA A 506 6.02 -28.02 -27.01
CA ALA A 506 4.76 -28.41 -26.35
C ALA A 506 4.46 -29.93 -26.46
N GLY A 507 5.49 -30.76 -26.33
CA GLY A 507 5.36 -32.22 -26.31
C GLY A 507 5.22 -32.87 -27.69
N VAL A 508 5.35 -32.13 -28.79
CA VAL A 508 5.29 -32.68 -30.16
C VAL A 508 6.49 -33.58 -30.46
N THR A 509 7.69 -33.22 -29.98
CA THR A 509 8.88 -34.07 -30.00
C THR A 509 9.58 -34.05 -28.64
N TRP A 510 10.19 -35.17 -28.28
CA TRP A 510 10.91 -35.34 -27.03
C TRP A 510 12.36 -35.75 -27.28
N ALA A 511 13.27 -35.20 -26.47
CA ALA A 511 14.66 -35.58 -26.38
C ALA A 511 14.89 -36.28 -25.04
N ASP A 512 15.36 -37.53 -25.13
CA ASP A 512 15.91 -38.30 -24.01
C ASP A 512 17.20 -37.62 -23.50
N ARG A 513 17.34 -37.54 -22.18
CA ARG A 513 18.49 -36.96 -21.46
C ARG A 513 19.25 -38.02 -20.65
N GLY A 514 18.85 -39.29 -20.74
CA GLY A 514 19.41 -40.41 -20.03
C GLY A 514 19.22 -40.32 -18.51
N ASN A 515 20.20 -40.88 -17.80
CA ASN A 515 20.29 -40.87 -16.33
C ASN A 515 19.13 -41.65 -15.67
N THR A 516 19.23 -42.98 -15.67
CA THR A 516 18.24 -43.90 -15.10
C THR A 516 18.19 -43.81 -13.57
N HIS A 517 17.09 -43.29 -13.01
CA HIS A 517 16.83 -43.23 -11.56
C HIS A 517 15.37 -43.51 -11.22
N ASN A 518 15.05 -43.65 -9.93
CA ASN A 518 13.67 -43.65 -9.44
C ASN A 518 13.18 -42.22 -9.24
N TRP A 519 13.10 -41.49 -10.36
CA TRP A 519 12.67 -40.10 -10.41
C TRP A 519 11.28 -39.95 -9.79
N SER A 520 11.15 -39.07 -8.79
CA SER A 520 9.94 -38.87 -8.00
C SER A 520 9.26 -37.54 -8.28
N SER A 521 10.00 -36.48 -8.62
CA SER A 521 9.43 -35.15 -8.90
C SER A 521 10.38 -34.26 -9.71
N VAL A 522 9.81 -33.40 -10.56
CA VAL A 522 10.51 -32.34 -11.29
C VAL A 522 9.75 -31.02 -11.21
N ALA A 523 10.48 -29.91 -11.19
CA ALA A 523 9.94 -28.57 -11.33
C ALA A 523 10.75 -27.73 -12.32
N SER A 524 10.11 -26.71 -12.89
CA SER A 524 10.65 -25.84 -13.92
C SER A 524 10.56 -24.38 -13.51
N SER A 525 11.55 -23.59 -13.93
CA SER A 525 11.43 -22.13 -14.06
C SER A 525 10.41 -21.75 -15.14
N ALA A 526 9.94 -20.50 -15.12
CA ALA A 526 8.93 -20.00 -16.04
C ALA A 526 9.41 -19.95 -17.50
N ASP A 527 10.71 -19.75 -17.75
CA ASP A 527 11.33 -19.81 -19.08
C ASP A 527 11.78 -21.22 -19.50
N GLY A 528 11.63 -22.20 -18.60
CA GLY A 528 12.08 -23.58 -18.75
C GLY A 528 13.57 -23.72 -19.06
N ASN A 529 14.42 -22.77 -18.65
CA ASN A 529 15.88 -22.89 -18.77
C ASN A 529 16.49 -23.54 -17.52
N LYS A 530 15.94 -23.26 -16.33
CA LYS A 530 16.34 -23.95 -15.09
C LYS A 530 15.33 -25.02 -14.71
N LEU A 531 15.83 -26.20 -14.38
CA LEU A 531 15.04 -27.34 -13.89
C LEU A 531 15.65 -27.87 -12.58
N VAL A 532 14.79 -28.42 -11.72
CA VAL A 532 15.20 -29.22 -10.55
C VAL A 532 14.43 -30.53 -10.58
N ALA A 533 15.12 -31.64 -10.37
CA ALA A 533 14.55 -32.98 -10.32
C ALA A 533 15.09 -33.73 -9.11
N VAL A 534 14.31 -34.69 -8.60
CA VAL A 534 14.68 -35.54 -7.47
C VAL A 534 14.36 -37.00 -7.74
N ASP A 535 15.18 -37.87 -7.19
CA ASP A 535 14.91 -39.30 -7.08
C ASP A 535 14.76 -39.73 -5.61
N ILE A 536 13.99 -40.78 -5.37
CA ILE A 536 13.61 -41.21 -4.00
C ILE A 536 14.62 -42.15 -3.32
N GLY A 537 15.53 -42.77 -4.07
CA GLY A 537 16.45 -43.79 -3.55
C GLY A 537 15.81 -45.09 -3.02
N TYR A 538 16.65 -46.03 -2.59
CA TYR A 538 16.27 -47.32 -1.98
C TYR A 538 17.06 -47.58 -0.69
N GLY A 539 16.46 -47.22 0.45
CA GLY A 539 17.05 -47.38 1.77
C GLY A 539 18.34 -46.57 1.99
N ALA A 540 18.95 -46.74 3.17
CA ALA A 540 20.17 -46.01 3.54
C ALA A 540 21.40 -46.38 2.69
N SER A 541 21.36 -47.52 1.98
CA SER A 541 22.43 -47.99 1.09
C SER A 541 22.42 -47.37 -0.31
N SER A 542 21.34 -46.70 -0.70
CA SER A 542 21.20 -46.01 -1.98
C SER A 542 20.25 -44.81 -1.83
N PRO A 543 20.60 -43.80 -1.01
CA PRO A 543 19.74 -42.65 -0.79
C PRO A 543 19.61 -41.84 -2.09
N GLY A 544 18.46 -41.19 -2.28
CA GLY A 544 18.20 -40.39 -3.47
C GLY A 544 18.84 -39.01 -3.43
N GLN A 545 18.88 -38.34 -4.57
CA GLN A 545 19.64 -37.12 -4.79
C GLN A 545 18.76 -36.01 -5.39
N ILE A 546 19.09 -34.75 -5.08
CA ILE A 546 18.55 -33.58 -5.79
C ILE A 546 19.49 -33.28 -6.97
N HIS A 547 18.92 -33.03 -8.15
CA HIS A 547 19.65 -32.71 -9.38
C HIS A 547 19.13 -31.40 -9.94
N THR A 548 20.03 -30.53 -10.41
CA THR A 548 19.69 -29.25 -11.04
C THR A 548 20.24 -29.17 -12.46
N SER A 549 19.56 -28.38 -13.29
CA SER A 549 19.99 -28.03 -14.65
C SER A 549 19.77 -26.53 -14.88
N SER A 550 20.66 -25.91 -15.67
CA SER A 550 20.59 -24.50 -16.07
C SER A 550 20.49 -24.31 -17.60
N ASP A 551 20.34 -25.41 -18.34
CA ASP A 551 20.35 -25.46 -19.82
C ASP A 551 19.16 -26.25 -20.39
N ALA A 552 17.99 -26.10 -19.76
CA ALA A 552 16.73 -26.77 -20.10
C ALA A 552 16.80 -28.31 -20.07
N GLY A 553 17.59 -28.86 -19.14
CA GLY A 553 17.73 -30.30 -18.92
C GLY A 553 18.71 -30.99 -19.87
N ALA A 554 19.54 -30.25 -20.61
CA ALA A 554 20.56 -30.84 -21.47
C ALA A 554 21.72 -31.44 -20.66
N ASN A 555 22.10 -30.80 -19.54
CA ASN A 555 23.03 -31.33 -18.54
C ASN A 555 22.40 -31.23 -17.13
N TRP A 556 22.76 -32.17 -16.27
CA TRP A 556 22.28 -32.26 -14.89
C TRP A 556 23.45 -32.40 -13.91
N THR A 557 23.37 -31.70 -12.79
CA THR A 557 24.35 -31.75 -11.70
C THR A 557 23.69 -32.16 -10.40
N ALA A 558 24.26 -33.16 -9.73
CA ALA A 558 23.90 -33.48 -8.35
C ALA A 558 24.17 -32.28 -7.42
N SER A 559 23.20 -31.99 -6.56
CA SER A 559 23.09 -30.76 -5.77
C SER A 559 22.53 -31.11 -4.39
N GLY A 560 23.06 -30.49 -3.33
CA GLY A 560 22.49 -30.63 -1.98
C GLY A 560 22.62 -32.03 -1.35
N PRO A 561 21.91 -32.26 -0.23
CA PRO A 561 22.00 -33.50 0.54
C PRO A 561 21.32 -34.70 -0.14
N THR A 562 21.72 -35.90 0.28
CA THR A 562 21.03 -37.15 -0.08
C THR A 562 19.85 -37.43 0.86
N GLY A 563 18.75 -38.00 0.36
CA GLY A 563 17.55 -38.28 1.15
C GLY A 563 16.50 -39.09 0.40
N PHE A 564 15.31 -39.27 1.00
CA PHE A 564 14.17 -39.94 0.36
C PHE A 564 13.25 -38.90 -0.29
N TRP A 565 13.67 -38.28 -1.39
CA TRP A 565 12.96 -37.14 -1.95
C TRP A 565 11.63 -37.52 -2.61
N SER A 566 10.55 -36.82 -2.26
CA SER A 566 9.21 -37.04 -2.78
C SER A 566 8.73 -35.92 -3.71
N SER A 567 9.13 -34.68 -3.47
CA SER A 567 8.63 -33.53 -4.23
C SER A 567 9.60 -32.35 -4.26
N VAL A 568 9.63 -31.63 -5.38
CA VAL A 568 10.31 -30.34 -5.54
C VAL A 568 9.40 -29.28 -6.14
N ALA A 569 9.67 -28.02 -5.83
CA ALA A 569 9.09 -26.86 -6.51
C ALA A 569 10.14 -25.75 -6.73
N SER A 570 9.85 -24.86 -7.67
CA SER A 570 10.74 -23.79 -8.11
C SER A 570 10.00 -22.47 -8.18
N SER A 571 10.71 -21.38 -7.89
CA SER A 571 10.35 -20.02 -8.30
C SER A 571 10.41 -19.86 -9.83
N ALA A 572 9.75 -18.81 -10.34
CA ALA A 572 9.65 -18.52 -11.76
C ALA A 572 11.01 -18.19 -12.41
N ASP A 573 11.96 -17.62 -11.67
CA ASP A 573 13.33 -17.35 -12.12
C ASP A 573 14.32 -18.52 -11.87
N GLY A 574 13.83 -19.60 -11.26
CA GLY A 574 14.59 -20.78 -10.84
C GLY A 574 15.71 -20.48 -9.83
N ASN A 575 15.73 -19.31 -9.18
CA ASN A 575 16.75 -18.97 -8.19
C ASN A 575 16.43 -19.55 -6.80
N ARG A 576 15.15 -19.71 -6.48
CA ARG A 576 14.67 -20.29 -5.21
C ARG A 576 14.01 -21.64 -5.46
N LEU A 577 14.45 -22.65 -4.72
CA LEU A 577 13.99 -24.03 -4.84
C LEU A 577 13.57 -24.56 -3.47
N VAL A 578 12.60 -25.46 -3.45
CA VAL A 578 12.20 -26.23 -2.27
C VAL A 578 12.19 -27.72 -2.61
N ALA A 579 12.68 -28.55 -1.70
CA ALA A 579 12.71 -30.00 -1.80
C ALA A 579 12.16 -30.63 -0.52
N ALA A 580 11.28 -31.63 -0.65
CA ALA A 580 10.64 -32.34 0.44
C ALA A 580 11.08 -33.81 0.48
N GLY A 581 11.49 -34.28 1.66
CA GLY A 581 11.82 -35.68 1.91
C GLY A 581 10.67 -36.45 2.57
N TYR A 582 10.31 -37.61 2.01
CA TYR A 582 9.44 -38.59 2.63
C TYR A 582 10.12 -39.20 3.87
N ASN A 583 9.47 -39.12 5.04
CA ASN A 583 10.09 -39.37 6.35
C ASN A 583 11.33 -38.50 6.64
N GLY A 584 11.47 -37.36 5.95
CA GLY A 584 12.60 -36.45 6.03
C GLY A 584 12.18 -35.00 6.24
N GLN A 585 13.11 -34.07 6.04
CA GLN A 585 12.89 -32.64 6.24
C GLN A 585 12.46 -31.94 4.93
N ILE A 586 12.00 -30.69 5.05
CA ILE A 586 11.97 -29.77 3.92
C ILE A 586 13.28 -28.99 3.88
N TYR A 587 13.85 -28.85 2.68
CA TYR A 587 15.04 -28.03 2.40
C TYR A 587 14.69 -26.91 1.42
N THR A 588 15.34 -25.76 1.59
CA THR A 588 15.20 -24.59 0.70
C THR A 588 16.56 -24.11 0.21
N SER A 589 16.66 -23.77 -1.07
CA SER A 589 17.78 -23.04 -1.68
C SER A 589 17.33 -21.65 -2.14
N SER A 590 18.25 -20.69 -2.11
CA SER A 590 18.06 -19.32 -2.64
C SER A 590 19.07 -18.93 -3.73
N ASP A 591 19.80 -19.92 -4.26
CA ASP A 591 20.93 -19.76 -5.17
C ASP A 591 20.94 -20.83 -6.29
N SER A 592 19.76 -21.15 -6.82
CA SER A 592 19.54 -22.16 -7.89
C SER A 592 20.03 -23.57 -7.51
N GLY A 593 20.04 -23.92 -6.22
CA GLY A 593 20.49 -25.21 -5.72
C GLY A 593 21.99 -25.32 -5.45
N ALA A 594 22.76 -24.21 -5.43
CA ALA A 594 24.16 -24.29 -5.03
C ALA A 594 24.30 -24.62 -3.52
N ASN A 595 23.44 -24.07 -2.67
CA ASN A 595 23.36 -24.36 -1.24
C ASN A 595 21.93 -24.64 -0.79
N TRP A 596 21.77 -25.55 0.18
CA TRP A 596 20.48 -25.97 0.72
C TRP A 596 20.45 -25.84 2.24
N THR A 597 19.36 -25.29 2.77
CA THR A 597 19.12 -25.12 4.21
C THR A 597 17.92 -25.95 4.64
N ALA A 598 18.06 -26.80 5.65
CA ALA A 598 16.94 -27.52 6.28
C ALA A 598 16.00 -26.54 7.01
N ARG A 599 14.69 -26.75 6.93
CA ARG A 599 13.67 -25.87 7.52
C ARG A 599 12.71 -26.54 8.49
N GLU A 600 12.34 -27.80 8.26
CA GLU A 600 11.28 -28.48 9.01
C GLU A 600 11.70 -29.83 9.58
N ASN A 601 10.95 -30.33 10.55
CA ASN A 601 11.15 -31.65 11.15
C ASN A 601 10.75 -32.81 10.22
N ASN A 602 11.27 -33.99 10.54
CA ASN A 602 11.00 -35.23 9.80
C ASN A 602 9.50 -35.57 9.77
N ARG A 603 8.91 -35.66 8.58
CA ARG A 603 7.53 -36.10 8.33
C ARG A 603 7.42 -36.83 6.99
N SER A 604 6.28 -37.46 6.74
CA SER A 604 5.89 -38.03 5.44
C SER A 604 5.54 -36.94 4.41
N TRP A 605 6.41 -35.96 4.19
CA TRP A 605 6.19 -34.92 3.18
C TRP A 605 6.02 -35.56 1.81
N TYR A 606 4.99 -35.13 1.08
CA TYR A 606 4.54 -35.82 -0.13
C TYR A 606 4.45 -34.90 -1.35
N SER A 607 4.06 -33.63 -1.16
CA SER A 607 4.05 -32.62 -2.23
C SER A 607 4.37 -31.23 -1.69
N VAL A 608 5.10 -30.43 -2.46
CA VAL A 608 5.39 -29.01 -2.20
C VAL A 608 5.04 -28.15 -3.41
N ALA A 609 4.66 -26.89 -3.16
CA ALA A 609 4.50 -25.86 -4.17
C ALA A 609 5.05 -24.51 -3.65
N SER A 610 5.31 -23.59 -4.59
CA SER A 610 5.94 -22.29 -4.36
C SER A 610 5.19 -21.19 -5.10
N SER A 611 5.16 -19.99 -4.54
CA SER A 611 4.88 -18.77 -5.30
C SER A 611 5.97 -18.51 -6.35
N ALA A 612 5.68 -17.70 -7.36
CA ALA A 612 6.59 -17.37 -8.45
C ALA A 612 7.85 -16.62 -7.98
N ASP A 613 7.74 -15.82 -6.91
CA ASP A 613 8.87 -15.14 -6.26
C ASP A 613 9.61 -16.04 -5.23
N GLY A 614 9.09 -17.23 -4.95
CA GLY A 614 9.63 -18.13 -3.93
C GLY A 614 9.57 -17.61 -2.49
N ASN A 615 8.76 -16.60 -2.16
CA ASN A 615 8.59 -16.11 -0.78
C ASN A 615 7.49 -16.85 0.01
N LYS A 616 6.52 -17.48 -0.66
CA LYS A 616 5.47 -18.31 -0.05
C LYS A 616 5.61 -19.75 -0.52
N LEU A 617 5.59 -20.67 0.43
CA LEU A 617 5.66 -22.11 0.20
C LEU A 617 4.45 -22.79 0.83
N VAL A 618 3.99 -23.86 0.21
CA VAL A 618 3.03 -24.81 0.80
C VAL A 618 3.58 -26.22 0.66
N ALA A 619 3.37 -27.03 1.69
CA ALA A 619 3.75 -28.43 1.74
C ALA A 619 2.59 -29.25 2.29
N VAL A 620 2.46 -30.50 1.86
CA VAL A 620 1.52 -31.46 2.43
C VAL A 620 2.24 -32.72 2.86
N ALA A 621 1.82 -33.28 3.99
CA ALA A 621 2.35 -34.53 4.52
C ALA A 621 1.25 -35.60 4.52
N ASN A 622 1.60 -36.81 4.07
CA ASN A 622 0.68 -37.91 3.93
C ASN A 622 0.35 -38.50 5.31
N GLY A 623 -0.94 -38.52 5.66
CA GLY A 623 -1.39 -38.92 6.99
C GLY A 623 -1.22 -37.83 8.06
N ASP A 624 -1.04 -36.57 7.65
CA ASP A 624 -0.83 -35.41 8.50
C ASP A 624 -1.53 -34.16 7.88
N GLN A 625 -1.12 -32.95 8.26
CA GLN A 625 -1.71 -31.67 7.90
C GLN A 625 -1.13 -31.07 6.59
N ILE A 626 -1.75 -29.97 6.14
CA ILE A 626 -1.13 -29.02 5.20
C ILE A 626 -0.24 -28.08 6.02
N TYR A 627 0.86 -27.59 5.45
CA TYR A 627 1.74 -26.63 6.09
C TYR A 627 2.05 -25.48 5.13
N THR A 628 1.91 -24.25 5.61
CA THR A 628 2.20 -23.02 4.84
C THR A 628 3.36 -22.28 5.48
N ALA A 629 4.30 -21.77 4.68
CA ALA A 629 5.41 -20.95 5.15
C ALA A 629 5.65 -19.73 4.29
N GLN A 630 6.15 -18.68 4.92
CA GLN A 630 6.61 -17.49 4.22
C GLN A 630 7.63 -16.73 5.06
N THR A 631 8.30 -15.76 4.45
CA THR A 631 9.25 -14.88 5.14
C THR A 631 8.51 -13.99 6.15
N SER A 632 9.03 -13.86 7.37
CA SER A 632 8.43 -13.01 8.41
C SER A 632 9.46 -12.49 9.40
N THR A 633 9.06 -11.54 10.23
CA THR A 633 9.78 -11.23 11.48
C THR A 633 9.89 -12.47 12.39
N ALA A 634 10.78 -12.42 13.38
CA ALA A 634 10.79 -13.37 14.48
C ALA A 634 9.44 -13.31 15.25
N PRO A 635 8.81 -14.45 15.61
CA PRO A 635 7.56 -14.43 16.36
C PRO A 635 7.71 -13.92 17.79
N GLY A 636 6.69 -13.22 18.28
CA GLY A 636 6.64 -12.67 19.63
C GLY A 636 7.44 -11.37 19.79
N VAL A 637 7.75 -11.01 21.04
CA VAL A 637 8.32 -9.71 21.42
C VAL A 637 9.75 -9.46 20.94
N SER A 638 10.45 -10.48 20.44
CA SER A 638 11.83 -10.34 19.93
C SER A 638 11.87 -9.77 18.51
N GLY A 639 10.88 -10.05 17.66
CA GLY A 639 10.81 -9.49 16.31
C GLY A 639 10.24 -8.08 16.30
N PHE A 640 10.77 -7.23 15.43
CA PHE A 640 10.24 -5.89 15.16
C PHE A 640 10.53 -5.45 13.73
N LEU A 641 9.81 -4.42 13.28
CA LEU A 641 10.15 -3.66 12.08
C LEU A 641 10.70 -2.30 12.50
N HIS A 642 11.56 -1.68 11.69
CA HIS A 642 12.08 -0.35 11.98
C HIS A 642 12.28 0.46 10.70
N GLY A 643 12.31 1.78 10.84
CA GLY A 643 12.55 2.70 9.74
C GLY A 643 13.04 4.07 10.18
N GLU A 644 13.78 4.73 9.30
CA GLU A 644 14.41 6.03 9.55
C GLU A 644 13.42 7.21 9.48
N ALA A 645 13.88 8.42 9.82
CA ALA A 645 13.15 9.64 9.51
C ALA A 645 12.80 9.73 8.00
N GLY A 646 11.58 10.14 7.69
CA GLY A 646 11.02 10.17 6.33
C GLY A 646 10.53 8.82 5.78
N SER A 647 10.80 7.70 6.46
CA SER A 647 10.27 6.38 6.05
C SER A 647 8.82 6.17 6.52
N VAL A 648 8.08 5.34 5.79
CA VAL A 648 6.68 5.00 6.05
C VAL A 648 6.47 3.51 5.92
N ILE A 649 5.59 2.95 6.75
CA ILE A 649 5.10 1.57 6.64
C ILE A 649 3.59 1.51 6.86
N GLU A 650 2.95 0.56 6.19
CA GLU A 650 1.54 0.21 6.36
C GLU A 650 1.41 -1.31 6.46
N LEU A 651 0.74 -1.78 7.51
CA LEU A 651 0.50 -3.19 7.82
C LEU A 651 -0.99 -3.48 7.83
N ARG A 652 -1.37 -4.73 7.53
CA ARG A 652 -2.74 -5.24 7.66
C ARG A 652 -2.77 -6.55 8.44
N TYR A 653 -3.78 -6.72 9.30
CA TYR A 653 -3.96 -7.91 10.11
C TYR A 653 -4.68 -9.01 9.33
N LEU A 654 -4.12 -10.23 9.34
CA LEU A 654 -4.64 -11.42 8.68
C LEU A 654 -5.35 -12.40 9.63
N GLY A 655 -5.37 -12.11 10.94
CA GLY A 655 -5.86 -13.04 11.96
C GLY A 655 -4.74 -13.84 12.63
N ASN A 656 -5.09 -14.52 13.73
CA ASN A 656 -4.19 -15.42 14.47
C ASN A 656 -2.81 -14.82 14.86
N GLY A 657 -2.79 -13.52 15.22
CA GLY A 657 -1.57 -12.79 15.57
C GLY A 657 -0.70 -12.37 14.38
N VAL A 658 -1.13 -12.62 13.15
CA VAL A 658 -0.31 -12.38 11.96
C VAL A 658 -0.71 -11.10 11.24
N PHE A 659 0.26 -10.25 10.96
CA PHE A 659 0.15 -9.11 10.05
C PHE A 659 0.87 -9.42 8.74
N GLU A 660 0.52 -8.71 7.68
CA GLU A 660 1.29 -8.61 6.44
C GLU A 660 1.76 -7.17 6.20
N LEU A 661 2.87 -7.02 5.47
CA LEU A 661 3.28 -5.76 4.90
C LEU A 661 2.39 -5.39 3.71
N VAL A 662 1.65 -4.27 3.81
CA VAL A 662 0.87 -3.71 2.70
C VAL A 662 1.73 -2.78 1.85
N ASN A 663 2.49 -1.90 2.49
CA ASN A 663 3.32 -0.90 1.83
C ASN A 663 4.50 -0.48 2.71
N ALA A 664 5.63 -0.14 2.09
CA ALA A 664 6.76 0.51 2.74
C ALA A 664 7.45 1.49 1.78
N SER A 665 7.93 2.62 2.29
CA SER A 665 8.75 3.57 1.54
C SER A 665 9.87 4.16 2.40
N GLY A 666 10.99 4.51 1.77
CA GLY A 666 12.23 4.86 2.47
C GLY A 666 12.98 3.65 3.02
N THR A 667 13.95 3.90 3.91
CA THR A 667 14.74 2.83 4.54
C THR A 667 13.92 2.16 5.63
N VAL A 668 13.49 0.92 5.39
CA VAL A 668 12.72 0.08 6.32
C VAL A 668 13.32 -1.32 6.38
N GLY A 669 13.40 -1.91 7.57
CA GLY A 669 14.01 -3.23 7.80
C GLY A 669 13.33 -4.04 8.89
N VAL A 670 13.76 -5.30 9.02
CA VAL A 670 13.39 -6.22 10.10
C VAL A 670 14.53 -6.26 11.11
N GLY A 671 14.18 -6.09 12.40
CA GLY A 671 15.09 -6.29 13.51
C GLY A 671 14.67 -7.49 14.37
N GLN A 672 15.64 -8.03 15.10
CA GLN A 672 15.41 -9.05 16.11
C GLN A 672 16.24 -8.72 17.37
N LEU A 673 15.58 -8.65 18.52
CA LEU A 673 16.23 -8.55 19.82
C LEU A 673 16.88 -9.90 20.19
N PRO A 674 18.02 -9.89 20.92
CA PRO A 674 18.60 -11.13 21.45
C PRO A 674 17.60 -11.87 22.36
N PRO A 675 17.67 -13.22 22.41
CA PRO A 675 16.78 -14.07 23.19
C PRO A 675 17.00 -13.96 24.71
#